data_AF-A0A3B5Z579-F1
#
_entry.id   AF-A0A3B5Z579-F1
#
_cell.length_a   1.000
_cell.length_b   1.000
_cell.length_c   1.000
_cell.angle_alpha   90.00
_cell.angle_beta   90.00
_cell.angle_gamma   90.00
#
_symmetry.space_group_name_H-M   'P 1'
#
loop_
_entity.id
_entity.type
_entity.pdbx_description
1 polymer ?
#
loop_
_entity_poly.entity_id
_entity_poly.type
_entity_poly.pdbx_seq_one_letter_code
_entity_poly.pdbx_strand_id
1 'polypeptide(L)'
;MEQLRQVGEALGGIAALMAFHHELRVNPRQCRLLADACELAFDAVAAEVRACLRFDDRLAGRWKPLESPLRELCRAVRDAEHYIRLCFGDLHAGGGGGSWWARAAALTHGVESVELHLHGLLWCVAVVLEAVEVVAEATAALNPDELARRRVLFARDYDKDLLDPALFRRSRVGRAYLATQELAARMDTAWAEDRWLLSQLLDEMRSRPLSRQEHRIADLLAAPRGEPHPASALLLGDFHMRRRLGGSLKEVQWMGEAFAVKHYVGVDADDAAVGAEAALLTSVAHPNVAHCRYRFRDEEKREAYLVMDQIMSKDLGSFFKEASGSAKRPRAQLPLVVVVDAMLQIARGMEHLHSRKIYHGELNPSNVLVKTRGGAPDAYLVVKVAGFAGDPAAAAVVSPGRKASHAAAAGANANANASGQNGSVNPCIWYAPEVLENDEPGQAAARRTEKADVYSFGMISFELLTGKIPFEDNHLQGDNMSKNIRAGERPLFPFQAPKYLTGLTRRCWHGDPAQRPAFSTICRVLRYVKRFLVMNPEQHGGQADASTSTPAPPPTPTPAVDYLDIEALLQKKLPAWQRRQGDAAAPRVADVPFEMYAYRVLERERGKAAVLHIGRGSDSGSEANSLCGDEGVHSSATVPDVVVETVPTSSPRAKTWARSPSSKSSGSGGSRLAPSVSSPRKPAGRVAAAKAGSPQKSRSIGVVRQAAPPQQVGALRRTPRIMSDGQLQAAVIPQSRRRVAGGHASDSELG
;
A
#
# COMPACT_ATOMS: atom_id res chain seq x y z
N MET A 1 5.78 23.85 12.55
CA MET A 1 4.82 24.77 11.89
C MET A 1 4.82 24.63 10.39
N GLU A 2 5.92 24.89 9.67
CA GLU A 2 5.88 24.96 8.19
C GLU A 2 5.28 23.72 7.50
N GLN A 3 5.64 22.51 7.92
CA GLN A 3 5.03 21.28 7.37
C GLN A 3 3.51 21.22 7.58
N LEU A 4 2.98 21.71 8.71
CA LEU A 4 1.53 21.79 8.97
C LEU A 4 0.85 22.86 8.08
N ARG A 5 1.56 23.96 7.79
CA ARG A 5 1.12 24.98 6.80
C ARG A 5 0.98 24.33 5.42
N GLN A 6 1.94 23.50 5.02
CA GLN A 6 1.94 22.79 3.73
C GLN A 6 0.87 21.69 3.63
N VAL A 7 0.46 21.06 4.75
CA VAL A 7 -0.75 20.21 4.78
C VAL A 7 -1.99 21.06 4.51
N GLY A 8 -2.10 22.23 5.15
CA GLY A 8 -3.20 23.18 4.93
C GLY A 8 -3.27 23.73 3.50
N GLU A 9 -2.12 23.99 2.85
CA GLU A 9 -2.07 24.37 1.43
C GLU A 9 -2.63 23.27 0.52
N ALA A 10 -2.22 22.01 0.73
CA ALA A 10 -2.70 20.87 -0.04
C ALA A 10 -4.20 20.62 0.18
N LEU A 11 -4.68 20.75 1.42
CA LEU A 11 -6.11 20.69 1.74
C LEU A 11 -6.90 21.84 1.10
N GLY A 12 -6.33 23.05 1.03
CA GLY A 12 -6.89 24.17 0.28
C GLY A 12 -6.99 23.87 -1.23
N GLY A 13 -5.99 23.19 -1.80
CA GLY A 13 -6.04 22.66 -3.17
C GLY A 13 -7.16 21.64 -3.38
N ILE A 14 -7.35 20.71 -2.44
CA ILE A 14 -8.48 19.77 -2.45
C ILE A 14 -9.82 20.53 -2.39
N ALA A 15 -9.97 21.49 -1.47
CA ALA A 15 -11.19 22.26 -1.31
C ALA A 15 -11.53 23.08 -2.56
N ALA A 16 -10.54 23.69 -3.20
CA ALA A 16 -10.71 24.44 -4.45
C ALA A 16 -11.16 23.54 -5.62
N LEU A 17 -10.65 22.31 -5.72
CA LEU A 17 -11.14 21.32 -6.68
C LEU A 17 -12.58 20.89 -6.34
N MET A 18 -12.84 20.51 -5.10
CA MET A 18 -14.14 19.98 -4.65
C MET A 18 -15.27 21.02 -4.61
N ALA A 19 -14.97 22.33 -4.71
CA ALA A 19 -15.97 23.35 -5.02
C ALA A 19 -16.74 23.03 -6.32
N PHE A 20 -16.06 22.43 -7.31
CA PHE A 20 -16.63 22.04 -8.60
C PHE A 20 -17.05 20.57 -8.67
N HIS A 21 -17.31 19.89 -7.54
CA HIS A 21 -17.66 18.46 -7.49
C HIS A 21 -18.86 18.02 -8.35
N HIS A 22 -19.68 18.94 -8.86
CA HIS A 22 -20.75 18.66 -9.82
C HIS A 22 -20.23 18.37 -11.24
N GLU A 23 -19.06 18.89 -11.61
CA GLU A 23 -18.34 18.56 -12.86
C GLU A 23 -17.60 17.22 -12.78
N LEU A 24 -17.55 16.58 -11.60
CA LEU A 24 -16.72 15.41 -11.35
C LEU A 24 -17.36 14.12 -11.87
N ARG A 25 -17.23 13.91 -13.18
CA ARG A 25 -17.81 12.79 -13.94
C ARG A 25 -17.03 11.46 -13.86
N VAL A 26 -16.03 11.36 -12.98
CA VAL A 26 -15.22 10.16 -12.74
C VAL A 26 -14.95 10.04 -11.24
N ASN A 27 -15.26 8.87 -10.66
CA ASN A 27 -15.05 8.52 -9.26
C ASN A 27 -15.51 9.57 -8.18
N PRO A 28 -16.67 10.24 -8.33
CA PRO A 28 -17.07 11.34 -7.43
C PRO A 28 -17.21 10.95 -5.95
N ARG A 29 -17.69 9.75 -5.63
CA ARG A 29 -17.84 9.27 -4.25
C ARG A 29 -16.49 8.99 -3.61
N GLN A 30 -15.58 8.36 -4.33
CA GLN A 30 -14.20 8.16 -3.87
C GLN A 30 -13.46 9.48 -3.67
N CYS A 31 -13.61 10.46 -4.56
CA CYS A 31 -13.01 11.78 -4.38
C CYS A 31 -13.61 12.55 -3.19
N ARG A 32 -14.95 12.49 -2.98
CA ARG A 32 -15.58 13.08 -1.79
C ARG A 32 -15.13 12.38 -0.50
N LEU A 33 -15.02 11.06 -0.50
CA LEU A 33 -14.48 10.28 0.62
C LEU A 33 -13.03 10.67 0.95
N LEU A 34 -12.18 10.87 -0.05
CA LEU A 34 -10.80 11.34 0.15
C LEU A 34 -10.75 12.76 0.70
N ALA A 35 -11.57 13.67 0.17
CA ALA A 35 -11.62 15.05 0.62
C ALA A 35 -12.04 15.15 2.10
N ASP A 36 -13.15 14.51 2.46
CA ASP A 36 -13.67 14.48 3.84
C ASP A 36 -12.66 13.84 4.81
N ALA A 37 -11.95 12.79 4.38
CA ALA A 37 -10.91 12.16 5.19
C ALA A 37 -9.69 13.07 5.40
N CYS A 38 -9.26 13.82 4.38
CA CYS A 38 -8.16 14.77 4.50
C CYS A 38 -8.52 15.98 5.40
N GLU A 39 -9.78 16.44 5.33
CA GLU A 39 -10.33 17.47 6.21
C GLU A 39 -10.34 16.99 7.68
N LEU A 40 -10.92 15.82 7.95
CA LEU A 40 -10.93 15.20 9.28
C LEU A 40 -9.51 14.93 9.82
N ALA A 41 -8.56 14.54 8.96
CA ALA A 41 -7.16 14.32 9.34
C ALA A 41 -6.47 15.61 9.76
N PHE A 42 -6.70 16.71 9.03
CA PHE A 42 -6.17 18.02 9.37
C PHE A 42 -6.79 18.55 10.67
N ASP A 43 -8.11 18.44 10.83
CA ASP A 43 -8.82 18.90 12.03
C ASP A 43 -8.39 18.13 13.29
N ALA A 44 -8.25 16.81 13.21
CA ALA A 44 -7.76 16.00 14.34
C ALA A 44 -6.34 16.41 14.76
N VAL A 45 -5.43 16.56 13.80
CA VAL A 45 -4.05 17.01 14.05
C VAL A 45 -4.03 18.45 14.59
N ALA A 46 -4.79 19.36 14.00
CA ALA A 46 -4.86 20.76 14.42
C ALA A 46 -5.54 20.94 15.79
N ALA A 47 -6.48 20.07 16.16
CA ALA A 47 -7.06 20.03 17.51
C ALA A 47 -6.03 19.60 18.56
N GLU A 48 -5.34 18.47 18.35
CA GLU A 48 -4.36 17.97 19.32
C GLU A 48 -3.11 18.85 19.41
N VAL A 49 -2.65 19.45 18.30
CA VAL A 49 -1.60 20.49 18.32
C VAL A 49 -2.00 21.67 19.20
N ARG A 50 -3.23 22.18 19.08
CA ARG A 50 -3.74 23.29 19.91
C ARG A 50 -3.96 22.90 21.38
N ALA A 51 -4.34 21.65 21.64
CA ALA A 51 -4.58 21.15 22.99
C ALA A 51 -3.28 20.88 23.76
N CYS A 52 -2.23 20.40 23.07
CA CYS A 52 -1.03 19.87 23.70
C CYS A 52 0.20 20.80 23.60
N LEU A 53 0.31 21.67 22.59
CA LEU A 53 1.54 22.44 22.32
C LEU A 53 1.35 23.94 22.50
N ARG A 54 2.34 24.62 23.09
CA ARG A 54 2.36 26.08 23.15
C ARG A 54 2.90 26.61 21.82
N PHE A 55 2.29 27.68 21.29
CA PHE A 55 2.65 28.17 19.95
C PHE A 55 4.11 28.65 19.88
N ASP A 56 4.64 29.27 20.94
CA ASP A 56 5.99 29.86 20.94
C ASP A 56 7.14 28.86 21.12
N ASP A 57 6.82 27.62 21.53
CA ASP A 57 7.76 26.49 21.47
C ASP A 57 8.30 26.25 20.04
N ARG A 58 7.59 26.73 19.01
CA ARG A 58 8.02 26.68 17.60
C ARG A 58 9.34 27.42 17.35
N LEU A 59 9.59 28.53 18.07
CA LEU A 59 10.74 29.41 17.84
C LEU A 59 12.01 28.87 18.53
N ALA A 60 11.83 28.20 19.68
CA ALA A 60 12.90 27.55 20.44
C ALA A 60 13.30 26.17 19.87
N GLY A 61 12.98 25.86 18.62
CA GLY A 61 13.28 24.58 17.96
C GLY A 61 12.55 23.34 18.52
N ARG A 62 11.79 23.46 19.62
CA ARG A 62 11.20 22.32 20.35
C ARG A 62 10.21 21.49 19.51
N TRP A 63 9.69 22.05 18.42
CA TRP A 63 8.80 21.36 17.48
C TRP A 63 9.53 20.51 16.42
N LYS A 64 10.87 20.45 16.41
CA LYS A 64 11.68 19.68 15.42
C LYS A 64 11.21 18.22 15.23
N PRO A 65 10.86 17.44 16.28
CA PRO A 65 10.40 16.06 16.11
C PRO A 65 9.11 15.89 15.30
N LEU A 66 8.30 16.95 15.16
CA LEU A 66 7.08 16.92 14.33
C LEU A 66 7.36 16.97 12.83
N GLU A 67 8.57 17.37 12.41
CA GLU A 67 8.80 17.73 11.01
C GLU A 67 8.65 16.53 10.07
N SER A 68 9.29 15.39 10.38
CA SER A 68 9.21 14.18 9.57
C SER A 68 7.80 13.56 9.54
N PRO A 69 7.11 13.36 10.69
CA PRO A 69 5.69 12.96 10.72
C PRO A 69 4.77 13.88 9.90
N LEU A 70 4.88 15.21 10.04
CA LEU A 70 4.05 16.15 9.29
C LEU A 70 4.40 16.18 7.79
N ARG A 71 5.66 15.97 7.42
CA ARG A 71 6.10 15.87 6.01
C ARG A 71 5.53 14.63 5.34
N GLU A 72 5.50 13.51 6.05
CA GLU A 72 4.93 12.24 5.57
C GLU A 72 3.38 12.33 5.43
N LEU A 73 2.71 13.03 6.35
CA LEU A 73 1.28 13.39 6.24
C LEU A 73 1.02 14.38 5.09
N CYS A 74 1.84 15.42 4.93
CA CYS A 74 1.77 16.38 3.82
C CYS A 74 1.85 15.67 2.46
N ARG A 75 2.76 14.70 2.33
CA ARG A 75 2.81 13.84 1.13
C ARG A 75 1.50 13.07 0.94
N ALA A 76 0.96 12.43 1.98
CA ALA A 76 -0.29 11.67 1.86
C ALA A 76 -1.50 12.53 1.43
N VAL A 77 -1.59 13.79 1.89
CA VAL A 77 -2.64 14.73 1.45
C VAL A 77 -2.39 15.20 0.02
N ARG A 78 -1.16 15.55 -0.37
CA ARG A 78 -0.80 15.89 -1.76
C ARG A 78 -1.02 14.72 -2.72
N ASP A 79 -0.87 13.49 -2.26
CA ASP A 79 -1.16 12.28 -3.02
C ASP A 79 -2.66 12.16 -3.33
N ALA A 80 -3.52 12.45 -2.35
CA ALA A 80 -4.98 12.49 -2.53
C ALA A 80 -5.41 13.68 -3.41
N GLU A 81 -4.80 14.85 -3.23
CA GLU A 81 -5.00 16.04 -4.08
C GLU A 81 -4.66 15.75 -5.56
N HIS A 82 -3.57 15.01 -5.81
CA HIS A 82 -3.21 14.56 -7.16
C HIS A 82 -4.23 13.57 -7.73
N TYR A 83 -4.71 12.60 -6.95
CA TYR A 83 -5.76 11.67 -7.39
C TYR A 83 -7.09 12.39 -7.73
N ILE A 84 -7.52 13.33 -6.89
CA ILE A 84 -8.73 14.12 -7.13
C ILE A 84 -8.56 14.96 -8.40
N ARG A 85 -7.41 15.61 -8.59
CA ARG A 85 -7.07 16.35 -9.81
C ARG A 85 -7.08 15.46 -11.05
N LEU A 86 -6.58 14.22 -10.99
CA LEU A 86 -6.64 13.26 -12.10
C LEU A 86 -8.08 12.87 -12.48
N CYS A 87 -9.01 12.83 -11.51
CA CYS A 87 -10.42 12.54 -11.77
C CYS A 87 -11.15 13.73 -12.43
N PHE A 88 -10.85 14.97 -12.02
CA PHE A 88 -11.28 16.18 -12.72
C PHE A 88 -10.65 16.31 -14.12
N GLY A 89 -9.37 15.96 -14.24
CA GLY A 89 -8.53 16.20 -15.41
C GLY A 89 -7.97 17.63 -15.48
N ASP A 90 -7.15 17.89 -16.50
CA ASP A 90 -6.55 19.20 -16.72
C ASP A 90 -7.61 20.24 -17.14
N LEU A 91 -8.02 21.05 -16.16
CA LEU A 91 -8.95 22.18 -16.32
C LEU A 91 -8.34 23.37 -17.11
N HIS A 92 -7.17 23.22 -17.74
CA HIS A 92 -6.43 24.31 -18.39
C HIS A 92 -5.85 23.91 -19.76
N ALA A 93 -6.05 24.82 -20.73
CA ALA A 93 -5.37 24.94 -22.02
C ALA A 93 -5.55 23.81 -23.06
N GLY A 94 -6.14 24.20 -24.21
CA GLY A 94 -6.41 23.31 -25.34
C GLY A 94 -5.19 22.69 -26.01
N GLY A 95 -5.42 21.50 -26.58
CA GLY A 95 -4.51 20.85 -27.53
C GLY A 95 -3.75 19.62 -27.03
N GLY A 96 -3.77 19.32 -25.73
CA GLY A 96 -3.02 18.18 -25.16
C GLY A 96 -3.72 17.32 -24.11
N GLY A 97 -4.82 17.78 -23.50
CA GLY A 97 -5.53 17.02 -22.45
C GLY A 97 -6.32 15.83 -23.00
N GLY A 98 -6.15 14.65 -22.40
CA GLY A 98 -6.83 13.41 -22.78
C GLY A 98 -8.35 13.49 -22.67
N SER A 99 -9.04 12.83 -23.60
CA SER A 99 -10.51 12.77 -23.68
C SER A 99 -11.14 12.24 -22.38
N TRP A 100 -12.36 12.67 -22.05
CA TRP A 100 -13.11 12.13 -20.92
C TRP A 100 -13.19 10.59 -20.97
N TRP A 101 -13.37 10.04 -22.17
CA TRP A 101 -13.37 8.59 -22.44
C TRP A 101 -12.05 7.91 -22.02
N ALA A 102 -10.91 8.56 -22.27
CA ALA A 102 -9.58 8.04 -21.91
C ALA A 102 -9.40 7.99 -20.38
N ARG A 103 -9.81 9.07 -19.70
CA ARG A 103 -9.75 9.24 -18.25
C ARG A 103 -10.68 8.27 -17.52
N ALA A 104 -11.91 8.11 -18.03
CA ALA A 104 -12.84 7.10 -17.55
C ALA A 104 -12.23 5.70 -17.74
N ALA A 105 -11.67 5.39 -18.92
CA ALA A 105 -11.00 4.12 -19.15
C ALA A 105 -9.76 3.87 -18.25
N ALA A 106 -9.04 4.90 -17.85
CA ALA A 106 -7.92 4.77 -16.90
C ALA A 106 -8.38 4.55 -15.44
N LEU A 107 -9.43 5.25 -14.98
CA LEU A 107 -9.71 5.40 -13.54
C LEU A 107 -10.94 4.64 -13.01
N THR A 108 -11.89 4.23 -13.85
CA THR A 108 -13.18 3.64 -13.40
C THR A 108 -13.10 2.25 -12.76
N HIS A 109 -12.01 1.52 -12.98
CA HIS A 109 -11.70 0.28 -12.26
C HIS A 109 -10.69 0.47 -11.12
N GLY A 110 -10.35 1.73 -10.79
CA GLY A 110 -9.42 2.05 -9.72
C GLY A 110 -9.93 1.65 -8.33
N VAL A 111 -9.01 1.33 -7.44
CA VAL A 111 -9.21 1.05 -6.01
C VAL A 111 -8.25 1.86 -5.12
N GLU A 112 -7.42 2.71 -5.74
CA GLU A 112 -6.35 3.48 -5.11
C GLU A 112 -6.85 4.44 -4.04
N SER A 113 -8.09 4.93 -4.15
CA SER A 113 -8.70 5.83 -3.17
C SER A 113 -8.64 5.23 -1.76
N VAL A 114 -9.17 4.02 -1.58
CA VAL A 114 -9.13 3.28 -0.32
C VAL A 114 -7.76 2.64 -0.11
N GLU A 115 -7.28 1.85 -1.09
CA GLU A 115 -6.14 0.96 -0.89
C GLU A 115 -4.77 1.67 -0.91
N LEU A 116 -4.64 2.86 -1.50
CA LEU A 116 -3.39 3.62 -1.52
C LEU A 116 -3.50 4.88 -0.66
N HIS A 117 -4.46 5.74 -0.95
CA HIS A 117 -4.52 7.10 -0.39
C HIS A 117 -5.05 7.11 1.05
N LEU A 118 -6.22 6.50 1.33
CA LEU A 118 -6.70 6.38 2.71
C LEU A 118 -5.80 5.49 3.57
N HIS A 119 -5.26 4.39 3.03
CA HIS A 119 -4.26 3.59 3.75
C HIS A 119 -3.08 4.46 4.19
N GLY A 120 -2.50 5.25 3.27
CA GLY A 120 -1.44 6.20 3.58
C GLY A 120 -1.83 7.20 4.66
N LEU A 121 -2.99 7.85 4.52
CA LEU A 121 -3.48 8.89 5.43
C LEU A 121 -3.69 8.37 6.85
N LEU A 122 -4.38 7.24 7.02
CA LEU A 122 -4.81 6.73 8.33
C LEU A 122 -3.64 6.35 9.25
N TRP A 123 -2.57 5.72 8.74
CA TRP A 123 -1.40 5.48 9.59
C TRP A 123 -0.58 6.75 9.82
N CYS A 124 -0.50 7.67 8.85
CA CYS A 124 0.21 8.95 9.03
C CYS A 124 -0.40 9.78 10.17
N VAL A 125 -1.73 9.86 10.27
CA VAL A 125 -2.41 10.56 11.39
C VAL A 125 -1.98 9.97 12.74
N ALA A 126 -1.99 8.63 12.88
CA ALA A 126 -1.57 7.98 14.11
C ALA A 126 -0.11 8.32 14.52
N VAL A 127 0.82 8.45 13.55
CA VAL A 127 2.20 8.88 13.83
C VAL A 127 2.26 10.35 14.23
N VAL A 128 1.51 11.24 13.56
CA VAL A 128 1.52 12.68 13.85
C VAL A 128 0.93 12.97 15.23
N LEU A 129 -0.16 12.32 15.62
CA LEU A 129 -0.74 12.47 16.96
C LEU A 129 0.24 12.00 18.04
N GLU A 130 0.91 10.86 17.85
CA GLU A 130 1.94 10.39 18.78
C GLU A 130 3.15 11.35 18.85
N ALA A 131 3.55 11.96 17.72
CA ALA A 131 4.60 12.97 17.69
C ALA A 131 4.22 14.24 18.47
N VAL A 132 2.95 14.65 18.41
CA VAL A 132 2.41 15.76 19.21
C VAL A 132 2.48 15.42 20.70
N GLU A 133 2.12 14.21 21.13
CA GLU A 133 2.29 13.77 22.52
C GLU A 133 3.76 13.79 22.97
N VAL A 134 4.68 13.28 22.15
CA VAL A 134 6.11 13.20 22.47
C VAL A 134 6.70 14.60 22.65
N VAL A 135 6.38 15.55 21.76
CA VAL A 135 6.78 16.95 21.94
C VAL A 135 6.07 17.59 23.14
N ALA A 136 4.83 17.20 23.43
CA ALA A 136 4.08 17.69 24.59
C ALA A 136 4.64 17.21 25.94
N GLU A 137 5.19 16.00 26.05
CA GLU A 137 5.97 15.59 27.23
C GLU A 137 7.31 16.33 27.28
N ALA A 138 8.00 16.49 26.13
CA ALA A 138 9.31 17.14 26.07
C ALA A 138 9.27 18.64 26.45
N THR A 139 8.25 19.40 26.01
CA THR A 139 8.11 20.83 26.39
C THR A 139 7.69 20.98 27.86
N ALA A 140 6.89 20.05 28.38
CA ALA A 140 6.46 20.05 29.78
C ALA A 140 7.52 19.58 30.77
N ALA A 141 8.61 18.96 30.33
CA ALA A 141 9.69 18.50 31.20
C ALA A 141 10.34 19.64 32.04
N LEU A 142 10.16 20.90 31.63
CA LEU A 142 10.56 22.10 32.38
C LEU A 142 9.68 22.38 33.62
N ASN A 143 8.53 21.70 33.76
CA ASN A 143 7.59 21.86 34.86
C ASN A 143 7.08 20.47 35.32
N PRO A 144 7.59 19.91 36.43
CA PRO A 144 7.24 18.57 36.91
C PRO A 144 5.72 18.34 37.06
N ASP A 145 4.99 19.36 37.50
CA ASP A 145 3.55 19.35 37.70
C ASP A 145 2.77 19.27 36.37
N GLU A 146 3.27 19.88 35.32
CA GLU A 146 2.66 19.85 33.98
C GLU A 146 3.00 18.53 33.28
N LEU A 147 4.24 18.05 33.43
CA LEU A 147 4.68 16.73 32.96
C LEU A 147 3.86 15.61 33.61
N ALA A 148 3.65 15.65 34.93
CA ALA A 148 2.86 14.66 35.66
C ALA A 148 1.41 14.63 35.16
N ARG A 149 0.78 15.81 35.00
CA ARG A 149 -0.60 15.92 34.47
C ARG A 149 -0.71 15.37 33.05
N ARG A 150 0.21 15.72 32.14
CA ARG A 150 0.23 15.21 30.76
C ARG A 150 0.40 13.69 30.71
N ARG A 151 1.33 13.13 31.51
CA ARG A 151 1.53 11.68 31.62
C ARG A 151 0.30 10.93 32.09
N VAL A 152 -0.47 11.48 33.04
CA VAL A 152 -1.74 10.88 33.49
C VAL A 152 -2.81 10.95 32.40
N LEU A 153 -2.93 12.08 31.69
CA LEU A 153 -3.86 12.22 30.57
C LEU A 153 -3.56 11.21 29.44
N PHE A 154 -2.31 11.17 28.96
CA PHE A 154 -1.91 10.22 27.93
C PHE A 154 -1.99 8.77 28.41
N ALA A 155 -1.69 8.46 29.68
CA ALA A 155 -1.83 7.10 30.20
C ALA A 155 -3.27 6.55 30.10
N ARG A 156 -4.30 7.41 30.26
CA ARG A 156 -5.70 7.04 30.08
C ARG A 156 -6.10 6.88 28.61
N ASP A 157 -5.49 7.66 27.72
CA ASP A 157 -5.75 7.56 26.28
C ASP A 157 -5.11 6.27 25.66
N TYR A 158 -4.24 5.55 26.40
CA TYR A 158 -3.71 4.22 26.03
C TYR A 158 -4.16 3.10 26.99
N ASP A 159 -5.42 3.14 27.44
CA ASP A 159 -5.98 2.09 28.30
C ASP A 159 -6.10 0.73 27.56
N LYS A 160 -5.93 -0.36 28.32
CA LYS A 160 -6.04 -1.74 27.83
C LYS A 160 -7.48 -2.11 27.50
N ASP A 161 -8.45 -1.49 28.16
CA ASP A 161 -9.88 -1.70 27.88
C ASP A 161 -10.27 -1.22 26.48
N LEU A 162 -9.46 -0.35 25.85
CA LEU A 162 -9.61 0.07 24.45
C LEU A 162 -8.94 -0.87 23.44
N LEU A 163 -8.40 -2.03 23.86
CA LEU A 163 -7.94 -3.09 22.96
C LEU A 163 -9.08 -3.92 22.33
N ASP A 164 -10.34 -3.49 22.47
CA ASP A 164 -11.46 -3.95 21.65
C ASP A 164 -11.73 -2.99 20.46
N PRO A 165 -11.86 -3.48 19.21
CA PRO A 165 -12.12 -2.64 18.04
C PRO A 165 -13.45 -1.86 18.07
N ALA A 166 -14.47 -2.28 18.82
CA ALA A 166 -15.73 -1.55 18.92
C ALA A 166 -15.69 -0.46 20.00
N LEU A 167 -15.02 -0.71 21.13
CA LEU A 167 -14.74 0.31 22.16
C LEU A 167 -13.79 1.39 21.63
N PHE A 168 -12.70 1.00 20.94
CA PHE A 168 -11.77 1.93 20.32
C PHE A 168 -12.48 2.93 19.39
N ARG A 169 -13.25 2.46 18.40
CA ARG A 169 -14.00 3.31 17.44
C ARG A 169 -15.01 4.27 18.11
N ARG A 170 -15.49 3.96 19.32
CA ARG A 170 -16.43 4.81 20.09
C ARG A 170 -15.72 5.87 20.93
N SER A 171 -14.47 5.64 21.32
CA SER A 171 -13.65 6.52 22.17
C SER A 171 -13.25 7.85 21.49
N ARG A 172 -12.74 8.81 22.27
CA ARG A 172 -12.07 10.02 21.73
C ARG A 172 -10.89 9.65 20.83
N VAL A 173 -10.06 8.72 21.27
CA VAL A 173 -8.81 8.34 20.58
C VAL A 173 -9.13 7.73 19.23
N GLY A 174 -10.11 6.83 19.14
CA GLY A 174 -10.57 6.27 17.87
C GLY A 174 -11.08 7.34 16.90
N ARG A 175 -11.80 8.37 17.37
CA ARG A 175 -12.22 9.50 16.52
C ARG A 175 -11.03 10.32 16.01
N ALA A 176 -10.06 10.64 16.88
CA ALA A 176 -8.85 11.35 16.48
C ALA A 176 -8.00 10.55 15.47
N TYR A 177 -8.00 9.22 15.59
CA TYR A 177 -7.38 8.27 14.66
C TYR A 177 -8.26 7.98 13.41
N LEU A 178 -9.32 8.78 13.16
CA LEU A 178 -10.26 8.64 12.04
C LEU A 178 -11.02 7.30 11.96
N ALA A 179 -11.01 6.51 13.03
CA ALA A 179 -11.67 5.19 13.12
C ALA A 179 -13.19 5.30 13.37
N THR A 180 -13.89 6.14 12.61
CA THR A 180 -15.35 6.30 12.74
C THR A 180 -16.10 5.19 11.99
N GLN A 181 -17.28 4.82 12.47
CA GLN A 181 -18.14 3.85 11.78
C GLN A 181 -18.63 4.37 10.42
N GLU A 182 -18.83 5.69 10.30
CA GLU A 182 -19.24 6.34 9.05
C GLU A 182 -18.13 6.26 7.98
N LEU A 183 -16.89 6.64 8.33
CA LEU A 183 -15.78 6.58 7.38
C LEU A 183 -15.53 5.15 6.92
N ALA A 184 -15.54 4.19 7.85
CA ALA A 184 -15.42 2.77 7.53
C ALA A 184 -16.52 2.27 6.59
N ALA A 185 -17.79 2.63 6.83
CA ALA A 185 -18.89 2.23 5.95
C ALA A 185 -18.77 2.85 4.55
N ARG A 186 -18.36 4.12 4.45
CA ARG A 186 -18.14 4.80 3.16
C ARG A 186 -16.96 4.22 2.38
N MET A 187 -15.93 3.72 3.06
CA MET A 187 -14.82 2.98 2.44
C MET A 187 -15.30 1.66 1.83
N ASP A 188 -16.26 0.98 2.48
CA ASP A 188 -16.85 -0.26 1.98
C ASP A 188 -17.84 -0.02 0.79
N THR A 189 -18.47 1.16 0.66
CA THR A 189 -19.48 1.44 -0.40
C THR A 189 -19.05 2.31 -1.58
N ALA A 190 -18.14 3.28 -1.40
CA ALA A 190 -17.95 4.37 -2.38
C ALA A 190 -17.58 3.90 -3.80
N TRP A 191 -16.82 2.82 -3.94
CA TRP A 191 -16.48 2.23 -5.25
C TRP A 191 -17.71 1.66 -5.98
N ALA A 192 -18.61 1.00 -5.26
CA ALA A 192 -19.83 0.43 -5.83
C ALA A 192 -20.83 1.52 -6.23
N GLU A 193 -20.93 2.58 -5.43
CA GLU A 193 -21.70 3.77 -5.77
C GLU A 193 -21.16 4.46 -7.03
N ASP A 194 -19.84 4.61 -7.17
CA ASP A 194 -19.22 5.20 -8.36
C ASP A 194 -19.44 4.36 -9.63
N ARG A 195 -19.38 3.02 -9.52
CA ARG A 195 -19.72 2.11 -10.65
C ARG A 195 -21.20 2.20 -11.05
N TRP A 196 -22.11 2.44 -10.10
CA TRP A 196 -23.53 2.67 -10.38
C TRP A 196 -23.77 4.03 -11.06
N LEU A 197 -23.16 5.11 -10.54
CA LEU A 197 -23.21 6.45 -11.14
C LEU A 197 -22.63 6.46 -12.57
N LEU A 198 -21.54 5.73 -12.80
CA LEU A 198 -20.96 5.54 -14.14
C LEU A 198 -21.97 4.89 -15.10
N SER A 199 -22.68 3.84 -14.66
CA SER A 199 -23.69 3.18 -15.50
C SER A 199 -24.80 4.16 -15.92
N GLN A 200 -25.33 4.93 -14.97
CA GLN A 200 -26.35 5.95 -15.27
C GLN A 200 -25.83 7.00 -16.27
N LEU A 201 -24.60 7.49 -16.07
CA LEU A 201 -23.99 8.49 -16.94
C LEU A 201 -23.75 7.96 -18.36
N LEU A 202 -23.44 6.68 -18.53
CA LEU A 202 -23.30 6.04 -19.84
C LEU A 202 -24.65 5.89 -20.54
N ASP A 203 -25.71 5.53 -19.82
CA ASP A 203 -27.07 5.42 -20.37
C ASP A 203 -27.66 6.80 -20.73
N GLU A 204 -27.38 7.84 -19.94
CA GLU A 204 -27.67 9.23 -20.29
C GLU A 204 -26.93 9.67 -21.57
N MET A 205 -25.66 9.29 -21.74
CA MET A 205 -24.92 9.62 -22.97
C MET A 205 -25.39 8.83 -24.19
N ARG A 206 -25.80 7.56 -24.02
CA ARG A 206 -26.43 6.73 -25.08
C ARG A 206 -27.76 7.31 -25.59
N SER A 207 -28.41 8.21 -24.83
CA SER A 207 -29.59 8.95 -25.32
C SER A 207 -29.27 10.01 -26.39
N ARG A 208 -27.99 10.30 -26.62
CA ARG A 208 -27.48 11.29 -27.58
C ARG A 208 -26.81 10.56 -28.77
N PRO A 209 -26.71 11.19 -29.96
CA PRO A 209 -26.00 10.59 -31.09
C PRO A 209 -24.48 10.54 -30.84
N LEU A 210 -24.02 9.50 -30.16
CA LEU A 210 -22.60 9.17 -29.98
C LEU A 210 -22.01 8.59 -31.28
N SER A 211 -20.70 8.80 -31.50
CA SER A 211 -20.00 8.14 -32.61
C SER A 211 -19.90 6.61 -32.43
N ARG A 212 -19.53 5.89 -33.49
CA ARG A 212 -19.34 4.42 -33.45
C ARG A 212 -18.21 4.00 -32.50
N GLN A 213 -17.21 4.86 -32.29
CA GLN A 213 -16.12 4.61 -31.34
C GLN A 213 -16.60 4.83 -29.90
N GLU A 214 -17.35 5.89 -29.63
CA GLU A 214 -17.85 6.21 -28.30
C GLU A 214 -18.86 5.19 -27.78
N HIS A 215 -19.73 4.66 -28.64
CA HIS A 215 -20.57 3.50 -28.27
C HIS A 215 -19.72 2.33 -27.76
N ARG A 216 -18.64 1.97 -28.48
CA ARG A 216 -17.75 0.86 -28.09
C ARG A 216 -17.02 1.10 -26.78
N ILE A 217 -16.67 2.36 -26.47
CA ILE A 217 -16.05 2.70 -25.19
C ILE A 217 -17.11 2.75 -24.06
N ALA A 218 -18.35 3.17 -24.35
CA ALA A 218 -19.46 3.08 -23.40
C ALA A 218 -19.75 1.61 -23.01
N ASP A 219 -19.77 0.72 -24.00
CA ASP A 219 -19.98 -0.71 -23.78
C ASP A 219 -18.82 -1.32 -22.97
N LEU A 220 -17.57 -0.96 -23.28
CA LEU A 220 -16.37 -1.32 -22.51
C LEU A 220 -16.40 -0.85 -21.05
N LEU A 221 -16.88 0.37 -20.78
CA LEU A 221 -16.93 0.93 -19.43
C LEU A 221 -18.10 0.35 -18.61
N ALA A 222 -19.22 0.05 -19.25
CA ALA A 222 -20.38 -0.61 -18.64
C ALA A 222 -20.09 -2.09 -18.29
N ALA A 223 -19.17 -2.73 -19.00
CA ALA A 223 -18.85 -4.14 -18.87
C ALA A 223 -18.49 -4.58 -17.43
N PRO A 224 -18.81 -5.84 -17.04
CA PRO A 224 -18.17 -6.52 -15.93
C PRO A 224 -16.65 -6.59 -16.12
N ARG A 225 -15.90 -6.38 -15.04
CA ARG A 225 -14.43 -6.33 -15.12
C ARG A 225 -13.86 -7.68 -15.59
N GLY A 226 -13.11 -7.64 -16.68
CA GLY A 226 -12.42 -8.79 -17.25
C GLY A 226 -13.19 -9.57 -18.33
N GLU A 227 -14.35 -9.07 -18.76
CA GLU A 227 -15.01 -9.54 -19.97
C GLU A 227 -14.06 -9.41 -21.20
N PRO A 228 -14.05 -10.37 -22.15
CA PRO A 228 -13.28 -10.26 -23.38
C PRO A 228 -14.02 -9.44 -24.43
N HIS A 229 -13.42 -8.33 -24.87
CA HIS A 229 -13.98 -7.46 -25.89
C HIS A 229 -13.35 -7.70 -27.28
N PRO A 230 -14.04 -7.39 -28.39
CA PRO A 230 -13.45 -7.50 -29.72
C PRO A 230 -12.33 -6.47 -29.91
N ALA A 231 -11.20 -6.88 -30.48
CA ALA A 231 -10.04 -6.00 -30.72
C ALA A 231 -10.36 -4.78 -31.60
N SER A 232 -11.42 -4.82 -32.40
CA SER A 232 -11.89 -3.64 -33.14
C SER A 232 -12.46 -2.51 -32.25
N ALA A 233 -12.64 -2.72 -30.93
CA ALA A 233 -12.87 -1.62 -29.98
C ALA A 233 -11.57 -0.90 -29.57
N LEU A 234 -10.45 -1.63 -29.55
CA LEU A 234 -9.10 -1.10 -29.31
C LEU A 234 -8.54 -0.42 -30.57
N LEU A 235 -8.62 -1.12 -31.71
CA LEU A 235 -8.00 -0.76 -33.00
C LEU A 235 -8.74 0.33 -33.80
N LEU A 236 -9.88 0.83 -33.34
CA LEU A 236 -10.55 2.00 -33.95
C LEU A 236 -10.11 3.35 -33.36
N GLY A 237 -9.31 3.34 -32.30
CA GLY A 237 -8.70 4.56 -31.75
C GLY A 237 -7.34 4.87 -32.39
N ASP A 238 -6.67 5.87 -31.82
CA ASP A 238 -5.26 6.22 -32.01
C ASP A 238 -4.28 5.16 -31.44
N PHE A 239 -4.63 3.87 -31.54
CA PHE A 239 -3.86 2.77 -30.96
C PHE A 239 -2.52 2.56 -31.69
N HIS A 240 -1.43 3.04 -31.09
CA HIS A 240 -0.08 2.94 -31.67
C HIS A 240 0.95 2.46 -30.64
N MET A 241 1.84 1.54 -31.04
CA MET A 241 2.93 1.08 -30.19
C MET A 241 4.01 2.16 -30.07
N ARG A 242 4.32 2.59 -28.84
CA ARG A 242 5.37 3.58 -28.56
C ARG A 242 6.74 2.92 -28.41
N ARG A 243 6.81 1.83 -27.65
CA ARG A 243 8.03 1.02 -27.41
C ARG A 243 7.69 -0.35 -26.83
N ARG A 244 8.66 -1.26 -26.81
CA ARG A 244 8.61 -2.49 -26.00
C ARG A 244 9.05 -2.17 -24.56
N LEU A 245 8.43 -2.83 -23.58
CA LEU A 245 8.78 -2.72 -22.15
C LEU A 245 9.50 -3.97 -21.62
N GLY A 246 9.33 -5.12 -22.28
CA GLY A 246 10.01 -6.38 -21.97
C GLY A 246 9.15 -7.58 -22.37
N GLY A 247 9.74 -8.63 -22.96
CA GLY A 247 9.00 -9.80 -23.43
C GLY A 247 7.81 -9.44 -24.35
N SER A 248 6.60 -9.88 -23.96
CA SER A 248 5.33 -9.56 -24.63
C SER A 248 4.70 -8.23 -24.19
N LEU A 249 5.28 -7.50 -23.24
CA LEU A 249 4.78 -6.22 -22.74
C LEU A 249 5.24 -5.04 -23.63
N LYS A 250 4.27 -4.21 -24.04
CA LYS A 250 4.45 -3.03 -24.90
C LYS A 250 3.90 -1.79 -24.20
N GLU A 251 4.51 -0.64 -24.45
CA GLU A 251 3.88 0.66 -24.20
C GLU A 251 3.12 1.06 -25.47
N VAL A 252 1.85 1.42 -25.31
CA VAL A 252 0.98 1.89 -26.40
C VAL A 252 0.41 3.25 -26.04
N GLN A 253 0.11 4.05 -27.05
CA GLN A 253 -0.78 5.20 -26.93
C GLN A 253 -2.19 4.76 -27.35
N TRP A 254 -3.21 5.18 -26.61
CA TRP A 254 -4.62 4.88 -26.89
C TRP A 254 -5.52 5.90 -26.20
N MET A 255 -6.46 6.50 -26.94
CA MET A 255 -7.29 7.63 -26.52
C MET A 255 -6.49 8.86 -26.05
N GLY A 256 -5.30 9.07 -26.61
CA GLY A 256 -4.31 10.06 -26.21
C GLY A 256 -3.40 9.62 -25.05
N GLU A 257 -3.88 8.72 -24.19
CA GLU A 257 -3.20 8.26 -22.97
C GLU A 257 -2.20 7.11 -23.22
N ALA A 258 -1.25 6.93 -22.31
CA ALA A 258 -0.25 5.87 -22.40
C ALA A 258 -0.60 4.66 -21.52
N PHE A 259 -0.70 3.47 -22.12
CA PHE A 259 -1.00 2.21 -21.43
C PHE A 259 0.13 1.18 -21.62
N ALA A 260 0.26 0.27 -20.65
CA ALA A 260 1.03 -0.96 -20.81
C ALA A 260 0.09 -2.09 -21.30
N VAL A 261 0.47 -2.80 -22.36
CA VAL A 261 -0.33 -3.89 -22.95
C VAL A 261 0.53 -5.14 -23.12
N LYS A 262 0.09 -6.27 -22.55
CA LYS A 262 0.68 -7.58 -22.82
C LYS A 262 0.01 -8.18 -24.05
N HIS A 263 0.81 -8.49 -25.08
CA HIS A 263 0.32 -8.87 -26.41
C HIS A 263 0.77 -10.28 -26.80
N TYR A 264 -0.19 -11.08 -27.25
CA TYR A 264 -0.01 -12.48 -27.65
C TYR A 264 -0.46 -12.66 -29.11
N VAL A 265 0.22 -13.52 -29.84
CA VAL A 265 0.00 -13.80 -31.27
C VAL A 265 -0.06 -15.31 -31.46
N GLY A 266 -0.94 -15.79 -32.33
CA GLY A 266 -1.18 -17.21 -32.55
C GLY A 266 -2.16 -17.84 -31.56
N VAL A 267 -2.86 -17.05 -30.75
CA VAL A 267 -3.81 -17.49 -29.71
C VAL A 267 -5.04 -18.14 -30.35
N ASP A 268 -5.17 -19.47 -30.22
CA ASP A 268 -6.34 -20.22 -30.66
C ASP A 268 -7.62 -19.82 -29.92
N ALA A 269 -8.79 -20.16 -30.50
CA ALA A 269 -10.10 -19.98 -29.86
C ALA A 269 -10.15 -20.68 -28.49
N ASP A 270 -9.55 -21.87 -28.40
CA ASP A 270 -9.46 -22.72 -27.21
C ASP A 270 -8.11 -22.63 -26.47
N ASP A 271 -7.32 -21.56 -26.67
CA ASP A 271 -6.08 -21.33 -25.91
C ASP A 271 -6.39 -21.11 -24.42
N ALA A 272 -6.39 -22.22 -23.69
CA ALA A 272 -6.69 -22.28 -22.29
C ALA A 272 -5.61 -21.63 -21.42
N ALA A 273 -4.37 -21.50 -21.90
CA ALA A 273 -3.27 -20.89 -21.14
C ALA A 273 -3.38 -19.36 -21.13
N VAL A 274 -3.58 -18.73 -22.30
CA VAL A 274 -3.85 -17.29 -22.38
C VAL A 274 -5.20 -16.95 -21.77
N GLY A 275 -6.20 -17.84 -21.87
CA GLY A 275 -7.46 -17.73 -21.15
C GLY A 275 -7.32 -17.75 -19.63
N ALA A 276 -6.51 -18.68 -19.11
CA ALA A 276 -6.17 -18.85 -17.70
C ALA A 276 -5.44 -17.64 -17.11
N GLU A 277 -4.33 -17.21 -17.73
CA GLU A 277 -3.57 -16.06 -17.27
C GLU A 277 -4.44 -14.80 -17.24
N ALA A 278 -5.22 -14.56 -18.30
CA ALA A 278 -6.08 -13.39 -18.37
C ALA A 278 -7.15 -13.37 -17.27
N ALA A 279 -7.73 -14.52 -16.92
CA ALA A 279 -8.72 -14.63 -15.84
C ALA A 279 -8.10 -14.38 -14.44
N LEU A 280 -6.89 -14.87 -14.18
CA LEU A 280 -6.16 -14.54 -12.95
C LEU A 280 -5.87 -13.03 -12.87
N LEU A 281 -5.33 -12.43 -13.93
CA LEU A 281 -4.98 -11.01 -13.97
C LEU A 281 -6.19 -10.08 -13.83
N THR A 282 -7.39 -10.50 -14.22
CA THR A 282 -8.62 -9.69 -14.04
C THR A 282 -9.32 -9.95 -12.71
N SER A 283 -9.05 -11.06 -12.02
CA SER A 283 -9.66 -11.38 -10.71
C SER A 283 -9.18 -10.49 -9.55
N VAL A 284 -8.01 -9.86 -9.66
CA VAL A 284 -7.35 -9.08 -8.60
C VAL A 284 -7.28 -7.60 -8.95
N ALA A 285 -7.57 -6.70 -8.02
CA ALA A 285 -7.33 -5.25 -8.14
C ALA A 285 -6.74 -4.72 -6.83
N HIS A 286 -5.51 -4.22 -6.88
CA HIS A 286 -4.80 -3.66 -5.73
C HIS A 286 -3.67 -2.73 -6.23
N PRO A 287 -3.38 -1.58 -5.59
CA PRO A 287 -2.32 -0.67 -6.02
C PRO A 287 -0.94 -1.34 -6.10
N ASN A 288 -0.67 -2.38 -5.29
CA ASN A 288 0.62 -3.10 -5.28
C ASN A 288 0.60 -4.45 -6.01
N VAL A 289 -0.39 -4.71 -6.88
CA VAL A 289 -0.41 -5.87 -7.78
C VAL A 289 -0.60 -5.38 -9.21
N ALA A 290 0.27 -5.79 -10.13
CA ALA A 290 0.14 -5.49 -11.56
C ALA A 290 -0.96 -6.37 -12.15
N HIS A 291 -2.04 -5.75 -12.65
CA HIS A 291 -3.28 -6.46 -12.95
C HIS A 291 -3.88 -6.00 -14.28
N CYS A 292 -4.77 -6.82 -14.86
CA CYS A 292 -5.44 -6.50 -16.11
C CYS A 292 -6.68 -5.64 -15.84
N ARG A 293 -6.82 -4.54 -16.59
CA ARG A 293 -8.01 -3.67 -16.60
C ARG A 293 -9.00 -4.10 -17.69
N TYR A 294 -8.53 -4.32 -18.92
CA TYR A 294 -9.34 -4.73 -20.08
C TYR A 294 -8.68 -5.85 -20.88
N ARG A 295 -9.49 -6.80 -21.35
CA ARG A 295 -9.07 -7.88 -22.26
C ARG A 295 -9.68 -7.64 -23.63
N PHE A 296 -8.86 -7.70 -24.69
CA PHE A 296 -9.33 -7.72 -26.07
C PHE A 296 -8.84 -8.97 -26.81
N ARG A 297 -9.64 -9.45 -27.77
CA ARG A 297 -9.33 -10.58 -28.66
C ARG A 297 -9.58 -10.21 -30.12
N ASP A 298 -8.65 -10.60 -30.99
CA ASP A 298 -8.82 -10.62 -32.44
C ASP A 298 -8.89 -12.08 -32.88
N GLU A 299 -10.07 -12.54 -33.28
CA GLU A 299 -10.29 -13.95 -33.65
C GLU A 299 -9.83 -14.25 -35.08
N GLU A 300 -9.86 -13.26 -35.97
CA GLU A 300 -9.37 -13.38 -37.35
C GLU A 300 -7.84 -13.48 -37.38
N LYS A 301 -7.14 -12.67 -36.57
CA LYS A 301 -5.66 -12.67 -36.50
C LYS A 301 -5.09 -13.61 -35.44
N ARG A 302 -5.93 -14.24 -34.61
CA ARG A 302 -5.51 -15.03 -33.43
C ARG A 302 -4.60 -14.22 -32.50
N GLU A 303 -5.02 -13.01 -32.14
CA GLU A 303 -4.27 -12.12 -31.23
C GLU A 303 -5.05 -11.84 -29.93
N ALA A 304 -4.33 -11.62 -28.83
CA ALA A 304 -4.91 -11.20 -27.56
C ALA A 304 -4.11 -10.02 -26.97
N TYR A 305 -4.85 -9.05 -26.41
CA TYR A 305 -4.31 -7.82 -25.84
C TYR A 305 -4.85 -7.67 -24.42
N LEU A 306 -3.97 -7.70 -23.42
CA LEU A 306 -4.31 -7.44 -22.02
C LEU A 306 -3.81 -6.05 -21.65
N VAL A 307 -4.73 -5.09 -21.44
CA VAL A 307 -4.40 -3.74 -20.97
C VAL A 307 -4.15 -3.81 -19.48
N MET A 308 -2.92 -3.52 -19.07
CA MET A 308 -2.50 -3.53 -17.68
C MET A 308 -2.93 -2.24 -16.95
N ASP A 309 -2.94 -2.29 -15.63
CA ASP A 309 -3.40 -1.21 -14.78
C ASP A 309 -2.52 0.06 -14.85
N GLN A 310 -1.19 -0.10 -14.92
CA GLN A 310 -0.25 1.02 -14.94
C GLN A 310 1.06 0.71 -15.72
N ILE A 311 1.65 1.72 -16.36
CA ILE A 311 3.03 1.66 -16.85
C ILE A 311 4.01 1.82 -15.67
N MET A 312 4.80 0.78 -15.43
CA MET A 312 5.95 0.74 -14.52
C MET A 312 7.26 1.00 -15.27
N SER A 313 8.34 1.36 -14.58
CA SER A 313 9.59 1.79 -15.23
C SER A 313 10.57 0.65 -15.54
N LYS A 314 10.68 -0.32 -14.64
CA LYS A 314 11.57 -1.49 -14.71
C LYS A 314 11.22 -2.49 -13.60
N ASP A 315 11.84 -3.66 -13.59
CA ASP A 315 11.82 -4.58 -12.44
C ASP A 315 12.89 -4.20 -11.38
N LEU A 316 12.77 -4.77 -10.18
CA LEU A 316 13.64 -4.48 -9.04
C LEU A 316 15.09 -4.97 -9.25
N GLY A 317 15.27 -6.10 -9.94
CA GLY A 317 16.61 -6.61 -10.28
C GLY A 317 17.35 -5.70 -11.24
N SER A 318 16.65 -5.21 -12.28
CA SER A 318 17.18 -4.19 -13.20
C SER A 318 17.43 -2.84 -12.50
N PHE A 319 16.60 -2.46 -11.52
CA PHE A 319 16.80 -1.26 -10.70
C PHE A 319 18.13 -1.31 -9.93
N PHE A 320 18.43 -2.41 -9.23
CA PHE A 320 19.70 -2.56 -8.51
C PHE A 320 20.93 -2.70 -9.41
N LYS A 321 20.79 -3.34 -10.58
CA LYS A 321 21.85 -3.41 -11.60
C LYS A 321 22.22 -2.02 -12.12
N GLU A 322 21.23 -1.20 -12.48
CA GLU A 322 21.47 0.18 -12.96
C GLU A 322 22.07 1.07 -11.86
N ALA A 323 21.59 0.96 -10.62
CA ALA A 323 22.16 1.64 -9.45
C ALA A 323 23.59 1.20 -9.09
N SER A 324 24.05 0.07 -9.64
CA SER A 324 25.42 -0.47 -9.48
C SER A 324 26.35 -0.15 -10.66
N GLY A 325 25.82 0.21 -11.84
CA GLY A 325 26.59 0.30 -13.09
C GLY A 325 27.55 1.49 -13.20
N SER A 326 27.49 2.46 -12.27
CA SER A 326 28.37 3.63 -12.27
C SER A 326 29.61 3.38 -11.40
N ALA A 327 30.69 2.88 -12.01
CA ALA A 327 31.95 2.53 -11.34
C ALA A 327 32.70 3.67 -10.62
N LYS A 328 32.11 4.87 -10.52
CA LYS A 328 32.61 6.03 -9.75
C LYS A 328 31.67 6.44 -8.59
N ARG A 329 30.68 5.62 -8.24
CA ARG A 329 29.80 5.82 -7.09
C ARG A 329 29.61 4.49 -6.33
N PRO A 330 29.56 4.49 -4.99
CA PRO A 330 29.10 3.31 -4.25
C PRO A 330 27.64 2.98 -4.64
N ARG A 331 27.24 1.70 -4.57
CA ARG A 331 25.85 1.26 -4.80
C ARG A 331 24.91 2.21 -4.04
N ALA A 332 24.03 2.92 -4.74
CA ALA A 332 23.20 3.96 -4.14
C ALA A 332 22.19 3.34 -3.16
N GLN A 333 22.52 3.34 -1.87
CA GLN A 333 21.67 2.79 -0.83
C GLN A 333 20.41 3.65 -0.69
N LEU A 334 19.26 3.06 -0.98
CA LEU A 334 17.96 3.70 -0.75
C LEU A 334 17.84 4.06 0.73
N PRO A 335 17.31 5.25 1.09
CA PRO A 335 17.03 5.60 2.49
C PRO A 335 16.18 4.51 3.15
N LEU A 336 16.50 4.13 4.39
CA LEU A 336 15.89 2.96 5.03
C LEU A 336 14.34 3.02 5.10
N VAL A 337 13.78 4.23 5.18
CA VAL A 337 12.32 4.45 5.14
C VAL A 337 11.70 4.12 3.77
N VAL A 338 12.44 4.31 2.67
CA VAL A 338 12.04 3.91 1.31
C VAL A 338 12.19 2.40 1.12
N VAL A 339 13.24 1.80 1.70
CA VAL A 339 13.42 0.33 1.74
C VAL A 339 12.24 -0.35 2.46
N VAL A 340 11.90 0.10 3.67
CA VAL A 340 10.78 -0.45 4.45
C VAL A 340 9.43 -0.17 3.78
N ASP A 341 9.26 0.97 3.10
CA ASP A 341 8.06 1.25 2.32
C ASP A 341 7.92 0.32 1.10
N ALA A 342 9.01 0.04 0.38
CA ALA A 342 9.02 -0.94 -0.71
C ALA A 342 8.71 -2.36 -0.21
N MET A 343 9.31 -2.79 0.91
CA MET A 343 8.98 -4.07 1.58
C MET A 343 7.49 -4.14 1.94
N LEU A 344 6.93 -3.06 2.51
CA LEU A 344 5.51 -2.97 2.89
C LEU A 344 4.59 -3.03 1.67
N GLN A 345 4.94 -2.36 0.57
CA GLN A 345 4.17 -2.42 -0.67
C GLN A 345 4.14 -3.82 -1.28
N ILE A 346 5.28 -4.53 -1.33
CA ILE A 346 5.33 -5.94 -1.78
C ILE A 346 4.50 -6.82 -0.85
N ALA A 347 4.66 -6.66 0.46
CA ALA A 347 3.94 -7.45 1.46
C ALA A 347 2.41 -7.28 1.34
N ARG A 348 1.90 -6.06 1.10
CA ARG A 348 0.47 -5.81 0.86
C ARG A 348 -0.01 -6.39 -0.47
N GLY A 349 0.83 -6.37 -1.50
CA GLY A 349 0.53 -7.06 -2.77
C GLY A 349 0.30 -8.56 -2.55
N MET A 350 1.19 -9.21 -1.80
CA MET A 350 1.09 -10.63 -1.45
C MET A 350 -0.07 -10.94 -0.50
N GLU A 351 -0.30 -10.10 0.52
CA GLU A 351 -1.46 -10.17 1.41
C GLU A 351 -2.79 -10.19 0.63
N HIS A 352 -2.93 -9.32 -0.37
CA HIS A 352 -4.09 -9.25 -1.25
C HIS A 352 -4.28 -10.51 -2.10
N LEU A 353 -3.20 -11.08 -2.65
CA LEU A 353 -3.23 -12.35 -3.40
C LEU A 353 -3.62 -13.53 -2.49
N HIS A 354 -2.98 -13.64 -1.33
CA HIS A 354 -3.20 -14.72 -0.36
C HIS A 354 -4.60 -14.70 0.25
N SER A 355 -5.19 -13.51 0.45
CA SER A 355 -6.60 -13.38 0.87
C SER A 355 -7.59 -14.01 -0.13
N ARG A 356 -7.19 -14.11 -1.41
CA ARG A 356 -7.95 -14.75 -2.50
C ARG A 356 -7.50 -16.19 -2.80
N LYS A 357 -6.61 -16.75 -1.97
CA LYS A 357 -5.96 -18.06 -2.15
C LYS A 357 -5.19 -18.19 -3.48
N ILE A 358 -4.71 -17.07 -4.01
CA ILE A 358 -3.77 -17.02 -5.14
C ILE A 358 -2.36 -16.97 -4.53
N TYR A 359 -1.56 -18.01 -4.74
CA TYR A 359 -0.15 -18.06 -4.32
C TYR A 359 0.75 -17.86 -5.56
N HIS A 360 1.84 -17.11 -5.42
CA HIS A 360 2.67 -16.71 -6.56
C HIS A 360 3.62 -17.84 -7.00
N GLY A 361 4.29 -18.52 -6.07
CA GLY A 361 5.22 -19.62 -6.31
C GLY A 361 6.58 -19.24 -6.93
N GLU A 362 6.69 -18.04 -7.51
CA GLU A 362 7.87 -17.55 -8.23
C GLU A 362 8.19 -16.08 -7.91
N LEU A 363 7.91 -15.65 -6.67
CA LEU A 363 8.18 -14.30 -6.22
C LEU A 363 9.71 -14.03 -6.23
N ASN A 364 10.17 -13.13 -7.09
CA ASN A 364 11.58 -12.78 -7.24
C ASN A 364 11.71 -11.32 -7.75
N PRO A 365 12.91 -10.70 -7.74
CA PRO A 365 13.08 -9.29 -8.10
C PRO A 365 12.62 -8.93 -9.53
N SER A 366 12.69 -9.87 -10.47
CA SER A 366 12.20 -9.67 -11.85
C SER A 366 10.68 -9.61 -11.93
N ASN A 367 9.99 -10.22 -10.96
CA ASN A 367 8.54 -10.20 -10.78
C ASN A 367 8.06 -9.06 -9.85
N VAL A 368 8.97 -8.18 -9.39
CA VAL A 368 8.63 -6.96 -8.63
C VAL A 368 8.90 -5.74 -9.51
N LEU A 369 7.83 -5.11 -10.00
CA LEU A 369 7.91 -3.92 -10.85
C LEU A 369 8.01 -2.65 -10.01
N VAL A 370 8.88 -1.71 -10.41
CA VAL A 370 9.14 -0.45 -9.69
C VAL A 370 9.03 0.78 -10.60
N LYS A 371 8.70 1.91 -9.99
CA LYS A 371 8.62 3.24 -10.61
C LYS A 371 8.93 4.33 -9.59
N THR A 372 9.83 5.26 -9.92
CA THR A 372 10.24 6.35 -9.02
C THR A 372 9.14 7.41 -8.87
N ARG A 373 8.84 7.84 -7.63
CA ARG A 373 7.74 8.76 -7.32
C ARG A 373 8.17 10.23 -7.38
N GLY A 374 8.15 10.78 -8.60
CA GLY A 374 8.71 12.10 -8.89
C GLY A 374 10.22 12.01 -9.13
N GLY A 375 10.78 12.90 -9.94
CA GLY A 375 12.13 12.76 -10.52
C GLY A 375 13.32 13.01 -9.57
N ALA A 376 13.15 12.93 -8.26
CA ALA A 376 14.21 13.15 -7.27
C ALA A 376 14.96 11.84 -6.95
N PRO A 377 16.24 11.89 -6.55
CA PRO A 377 17.00 10.69 -6.17
C PRO A 377 16.48 10.03 -4.88
N ASP A 378 16.06 10.82 -3.89
CA ASP A 378 15.48 10.33 -2.62
C ASP A 378 13.99 9.99 -2.72
N ALA A 379 13.46 9.89 -3.93
CA ALA A 379 12.04 9.63 -4.15
C ALA A 379 11.64 8.21 -3.72
N TYR A 380 10.50 8.12 -3.04
CA TYR A 380 9.83 6.85 -2.77
C TYR A 380 9.58 6.05 -4.06
N LEU A 381 9.50 4.73 -3.95
CA LEU A 381 9.13 3.87 -5.07
C LEU A 381 7.62 3.61 -5.06
N VAL A 382 7.01 3.47 -6.24
CA VAL A 382 5.74 2.76 -6.42
C VAL A 382 6.11 1.34 -6.84
N VAL A 383 5.59 0.34 -6.12
CA VAL A 383 5.97 -1.07 -6.28
C VAL A 383 4.74 -1.94 -6.54
N LYS A 384 4.83 -2.85 -7.52
CA LYS A 384 3.78 -3.82 -7.86
C LYS A 384 4.35 -5.23 -8.04
N VAL A 385 3.70 -6.22 -7.43
CA VAL A 385 3.96 -7.64 -7.71
C VAL A 385 3.33 -8.02 -9.06
N ALA A 386 4.09 -8.70 -9.92
CA ALA A 386 3.68 -9.21 -11.23
C ALA A 386 3.95 -10.72 -11.32
N GLY A 387 3.80 -11.34 -12.49
CA GLY A 387 4.23 -12.74 -12.73
C GLY A 387 3.38 -13.86 -12.11
N PHE A 388 2.57 -13.58 -11.07
CA PHE A 388 1.72 -14.55 -10.36
C PHE A 388 0.70 -15.33 -11.22
N ALA A 389 0.51 -14.93 -12.48
CA ALA A 389 -0.40 -15.57 -13.43
C ALA A 389 0.32 -16.31 -14.59
N GLY A 390 1.65 -16.44 -14.53
CA GLY A 390 2.48 -16.96 -15.64
C GLY A 390 2.52 -18.48 -15.82
N ASP A 391 1.97 -19.26 -14.88
CA ASP A 391 1.88 -20.73 -14.97
C ASP A 391 0.41 -21.16 -15.11
N PRO A 392 0.01 -21.90 -16.16
CA PRO A 392 -1.36 -22.38 -16.32
C PRO A 392 -1.87 -23.24 -15.16
N ALA A 393 -0.99 -23.88 -14.37
CA ALA A 393 -1.38 -24.62 -13.17
C ALA A 393 -1.98 -23.72 -12.07
N ALA A 394 -1.62 -22.43 -12.01
CA ALA A 394 -2.16 -21.51 -11.01
C ALA A 394 -3.65 -21.19 -11.24
N ALA A 395 -4.10 -21.20 -12.50
CA ALA A 395 -5.49 -20.86 -12.85
C ALA A 395 -6.47 -22.02 -12.63
N ALA A 396 -5.99 -23.27 -12.58
CA ALA A 396 -6.82 -24.44 -12.31
C ALA A 396 -7.55 -24.35 -10.94
N VAL A 397 -6.96 -23.62 -9.99
CA VAL A 397 -7.55 -23.35 -8.66
C VAL A 397 -8.86 -22.54 -8.75
N VAL A 398 -9.03 -21.73 -9.81
CA VAL A 398 -10.19 -20.84 -9.99
C VAL A 398 -11.36 -21.53 -10.72
N SER A 399 -11.16 -22.73 -11.29
CA SER A 399 -12.18 -23.47 -12.06
C SER A 399 -12.13 -24.98 -11.78
N PRO A 400 -12.82 -25.49 -10.74
CA PRO A 400 -12.81 -26.92 -10.39
C PRO A 400 -13.59 -27.74 -11.43
N GLY A 401 -12.89 -28.44 -12.34
CA GLY A 401 -13.55 -29.37 -13.27
C GLY A 401 -12.76 -29.94 -14.44
N ARG A 402 -11.58 -29.43 -14.80
CA ARG A 402 -10.79 -29.94 -15.94
C ARG A 402 -9.49 -30.64 -15.49
N LYS A 403 -9.26 -31.85 -16.00
CA LYS A 403 -7.96 -32.55 -15.89
C LYS A 403 -6.94 -31.86 -16.79
N ALA A 404 -5.70 -31.76 -16.33
CA ALA A 404 -4.61 -31.22 -17.15
C ALA A 404 -4.25 -32.19 -18.30
N SER A 405 -4.24 -31.69 -19.53
CA SER A 405 -3.67 -32.35 -20.70
C SER A 405 -2.30 -31.72 -21.03
N HIS A 406 -1.36 -32.52 -21.55
CA HIS A 406 0.02 -32.09 -21.75
C HIS A 406 0.15 -30.99 -22.83
N ALA A 407 0.50 -29.78 -22.40
CA ALA A 407 0.95 -28.68 -23.25
C ALA A 407 2.08 -27.91 -22.55
N ALA A 408 3.23 -28.55 -22.39
CA ALA A 408 4.43 -27.93 -21.82
C ALA A 408 5.23 -27.15 -22.89
N ALA A 409 6.11 -26.25 -22.44
CA ALA A 409 7.10 -25.54 -23.26
C ALA A 409 6.59 -24.46 -24.26
N ALA A 410 5.54 -23.71 -23.91
CA ALA A 410 5.20 -22.42 -24.55
C ALA A 410 4.74 -21.38 -23.50
N GLY A 411 5.68 -20.80 -22.76
CA GLY A 411 5.34 -19.85 -21.68
C GLY A 411 6.48 -19.48 -20.72
N ALA A 412 7.61 -20.20 -20.74
CA ALA A 412 8.79 -19.82 -19.97
C ALA A 412 9.20 -18.37 -20.29
N ASN A 413 9.30 -17.54 -19.24
CA ASN A 413 9.48 -16.10 -19.40
C ASN A 413 10.83 -15.82 -20.06
N ALA A 414 10.81 -15.28 -21.30
CA ALA A 414 11.95 -15.21 -22.20
C ALA A 414 12.95 -14.09 -21.85
N ASN A 415 13.53 -14.18 -20.65
CA ASN A 415 14.66 -13.40 -20.16
C ASN A 415 15.86 -14.29 -19.78
N ALA A 416 15.71 -15.62 -19.89
CA ALA A 416 16.81 -16.58 -19.86
C ALA A 416 17.55 -16.56 -21.21
N ASN A 417 18.50 -15.64 -21.36
CA ASN A 417 19.34 -15.56 -22.55
C ASN A 417 20.30 -16.76 -22.55
N ALA A 418 20.01 -17.79 -23.35
CA ALA A 418 20.76 -19.05 -23.39
C ALA A 418 22.07 -18.91 -24.19
N SER A 419 22.97 -18.06 -23.71
CA SER A 419 24.36 -17.94 -24.15
C SER A 419 25.28 -18.28 -22.97
N GLY A 420 26.12 -19.30 -23.12
CA GLY A 420 27.08 -19.68 -22.08
C GLY A 420 28.14 -18.61 -21.83
N GLN A 421 28.83 -18.75 -20.68
CA GLN A 421 29.90 -17.89 -20.14
C GLN A 421 29.42 -16.64 -19.36
N ASN A 422 29.74 -16.64 -18.05
CA ASN A 422 29.61 -15.58 -17.04
C ASN A 422 28.23 -14.92 -16.76
N GLY A 423 27.79 -15.02 -15.49
CA GLY A 423 26.97 -13.97 -14.85
C GLY A 423 25.47 -14.23 -14.67
N SER A 424 24.94 -15.41 -15.03
CA SER A 424 23.53 -15.72 -14.78
C SER A 424 23.29 -16.10 -13.31
N VAL A 425 22.39 -15.38 -12.63
CA VAL A 425 21.99 -15.65 -11.24
C VAL A 425 21.17 -16.93 -11.19
N ASN A 426 21.61 -17.92 -10.39
CA ASN A 426 20.89 -19.19 -10.26
C ASN A 426 19.48 -18.97 -9.68
N PRO A 427 18.39 -19.32 -10.39
CA PRO A 427 17.02 -19.07 -9.93
C PRO A 427 16.66 -19.71 -8.58
N CYS A 428 17.34 -20.78 -8.16
CA CYS A 428 16.99 -21.49 -6.94
C CYS A 428 17.19 -20.69 -5.64
N ILE A 429 17.96 -19.59 -5.65
CA ILE A 429 18.18 -18.77 -4.46
C ILE A 429 16.90 -18.11 -3.91
N TRP A 430 15.87 -17.98 -4.74
CA TRP A 430 14.58 -17.39 -4.37
C TRP A 430 13.55 -18.42 -3.89
N TYR A 431 13.78 -19.72 -4.10
CA TYR A 431 12.84 -20.78 -3.73
C TYR A 431 13.09 -21.31 -2.32
N ALA A 432 12.01 -21.66 -1.63
CA ALA A 432 12.06 -22.23 -0.28
C ALA A 432 12.62 -23.67 -0.28
N PRO A 433 13.25 -24.14 0.82
CA PRO A 433 13.81 -25.49 0.91
C PRO A 433 12.83 -26.59 0.50
N GLU A 434 11.59 -26.53 0.97
CA GLU A 434 10.55 -27.52 0.68
C GLU A 434 10.10 -27.52 -0.79
N VAL A 435 10.28 -26.39 -1.50
CA VAL A 435 10.05 -26.29 -2.95
C VAL A 435 11.19 -26.95 -3.73
N LEU A 436 12.40 -26.91 -3.17
CA LEU A 436 13.60 -27.55 -3.72
C LEU A 436 13.74 -29.03 -3.32
N GLU A 437 12.90 -29.56 -2.45
CA GLU A 437 12.84 -31.00 -2.12
C GLU A 437 11.92 -31.78 -3.07
N ASN A 438 10.90 -31.11 -3.61
CA ASN A 438 9.87 -31.71 -4.46
C ASN A 438 10.21 -31.61 -5.95
N ASP A 439 11.18 -32.39 -6.40
CA ASP A 439 11.57 -32.55 -7.82
C ASP A 439 10.80 -33.65 -8.58
N GLU A 440 9.90 -34.38 -7.90
CA GLU A 440 9.04 -35.40 -8.52
C GLU A 440 8.11 -34.81 -9.62
N PRO A 441 8.17 -35.32 -10.88
CA PRO A 441 7.50 -34.72 -12.03
C PRO A 441 5.98 -34.94 -12.00
N GLY A 442 5.29 -34.02 -11.32
CA GLY A 442 3.83 -33.96 -11.25
C GLY A 442 3.30 -33.02 -10.17
N GLN A 443 4.10 -32.72 -9.14
CA GLN A 443 3.65 -31.98 -7.95
C GLN A 443 3.78 -30.45 -8.06
N ALA A 444 3.47 -29.87 -9.22
CA ALA A 444 3.54 -28.41 -9.44
C ALA A 444 2.65 -27.59 -8.47
N ALA A 445 1.59 -28.20 -7.93
CA ALA A 445 0.74 -27.60 -6.90
C ALA A 445 1.44 -27.52 -5.52
N ALA A 446 2.30 -28.48 -5.15
CA ALA A 446 3.01 -28.49 -3.87
C ALA A 446 4.03 -27.34 -3.76
N ARG A 447 4.51 -26.83 -4.91
CA ARG A 447 5.43 -25.68 -4.99
C ARG A 447 4.77 -24.33 -4.65
N ARG A 448 3.43 -24.27 -4.52
CA ARG A 448 2.66 -23.02 -4.33
C ARG A 448 1.93 -22.98 -3.00
N THR A 449 2.64 -22.56 -1.95
CA THR A 449 2.08 -22.34 -0.61
C THR A 449 2.30 -20.89 -0.14
N GLU A 450 1.45 -20.44 0.79
CA GLU A 450 1.62 -19.15 1.48
C GLU A 450 3.04 -18.98 2.05
N LYS A 451 3.61 -20.06 2.60
CA LYS A 451 4.89 -20.05 3.31
C LYS A 451 6.10 -20.11 2.39
N ALA A 452 5.96 -20.68 1.18
CA ALA A 452 6.97 -20.58 0.14
C ALA A 452 7.13 -19.13 -0.33
N ASP A 453 6.02 -18.45 -0.63
CA ASP A 453 6.01 -17.03 -1.01
C ASP A 453 6.64 -16.13 0.07
N VAL A 454 6.41 -16.42 1.36
CA VAL A 454 7.03 -15.68 2.48
C VAL A 454 8.55 -15.86 2.54
N TYR A 455 9.07 -17.06 2.22
CA TYR A 455 10.52 -17.29 2.13
C TYR A 455 11.14 -16.46 1.01
N SER A 456 10.51 -16.47 -0.17
CA SER A 456 10.94 -15.68 -1.32
C SER A 456 10.93 -14.18 -1.04
N PHE A 457 9.90 -13.69 -0.33
CA PHE A 457 9.86 -12.32 0.19
C PHE A 457 11.00 -12.03 1.19
N GLY A 458 11.41 -13.01 2.00
CA GLY A 458 12.60 -12.91 2.85
C GLY A 458 13.88 -12.70 2.06
N MET A 459 14.07 -13.40 0.93
CA MET A 459 15.23 -13.21 0.07
C MET A 459 15.22 -11.85 -0.65
N ILE A 460 14.05 -11.38 -1.12
CA ILE A 460 13.90 -10.02 -1.67
C ILE A 460 14.15 -8.96 -0.58
N SER A 461 13.72 -9.22 0.66
CA SER A 461 13.97 -8.34 1.81
C SER A 461 15.47 -8.21 2.11
N PHE A 462 16.26 -9.28 1.97
CA PHE A 462 17.71 -9.21 2.09
C PHE A 462 18.35 -8.35 0.99
N GLU A 463 17.95 -8.52 -0.27
CA GLU A 463 18.46 -7.68 -1.37
C GLU A 463 18.10 -6.21 -1.16
N LEU A 464 16.85 -5.92 -0.79
CA LEU A 464 16.37 -4.57 -0.45
C LEU A 464 17.15 -3.93 0.72
N LEU A 465 17.54 -4.71 1.73
CA LEU A 465 18.27 -4.23 2.92
C LEU A 465 19.79 -4.11 2.74
N THR A 466 20.37 -4.78 1.74
CA THR A 466 21.84 -4.88 1.57
C THR A 466 22.35 -4.30 0.25
N GLY A 467 21.49 -4.18 -0.76
CA GLY A 467 21.89 -3.94 -2.14
C GLY A 467 22.77 -5.06 -2.72
N LYS A 468 22.73 -6.27 -2.15
CA LYS A 468 23.45 -7.48 -2.59
C LYS A 468 22.47 -8.56 -3.03
N ILE A 469 22.86 -9.34 -4.03
CA ILE A 469 22.11 -10.55 -4.41
C ILE A 469 22.27 -11.60 -3.28
N PRO A 470 21.23 -12.37 -2.91
CA PRO A 470 21.38 -13.48 -1.97
C PRO A 470 22.48 -14.44 -2.46
N PHE A 471 23.42 -14.79 -1.57
CA PHE A 471 24.57 -15.65 -1.88
C PHE A 471 25.52 -15.08 -2.98
N GLU A 472 25.64 -13.75 -3.11
CA GLU A 472 26.58 -13.06 -4.04
C GLU A 472 28.06 -13.39 -3.79
N ASP A 473 28.44 -13.88 -2.59
CA ASP A 473 29.83 -14.15 -2.24
C ASP A 473 30.33 -15.51 -2.81
N ASN A 474 31.42 -15.48 -3.59
CA ASN A 474 31.90 -16.55 -4.49
C ASN A 474 31.99 -17.98 -3.93
N HIS A 475 32.14 -18.17 -2.62
CA HIS A 475 32.29 -19.49 -1.99
C HIS A 475 30.96 -20.28 -1.87
N LEU A 476 29.82 -19.63 -2.14
CA LEU A 476 28.48 -20.22 -2.03
C LEU A 476 27.88 -20.57 -3.40
N GLN A 477 28.48 -20.13 -4.50
CA GLN A 477 27.91 -20.27 -5.86
C GLN A 477 28.35 -21.57 -6.56
N GLY A 478 27.40 -22.22 -7.23
CA GLY A 478 27.63 -23.42 -8.04
C GLY A 478 26.45 -24.39 -8.00
N ASP A 479 26.62 -25.57 -8.60
CA ASP A 479 25.57 -26.58 -8.75
C ASP A 479 25.05 -27.16 -7.42
N ASN A 480 25.82 -26.99 -6.33
CA ASN A 480 25.42 -27.41 -4.98
C ASN A 480 24.51 -26.40 -4.25
N MET A 481 24.21 -25.22 -4.82
CA MET A 481 23.39 -24.18 -4.17
C MET A 481 22.06 -24.72 -3.59
N SER A 482 21.34 -25.58 -4.34
CA SER A 482 20.09 -26.18 -3.86
C SER A 482 20.29 -27.14 -2.68
N LYS A 483 21.42 -27.85 -2.62
CA LYS A 483 21.79 -28.69 -1.46
C LYS A 483 22.10 -27.82 -0.25
N ASN A 484 22.85 -26.74 -0.43
CA ASN A 484 23.23 -25.80 0.63
C ASN A 484 21.99 -25.15 1.26
N ILE A 485 21.06 -24.64 0.43
CA ILE A 485 19.79 -24.03 0.90
C ILE A 485 18.95 -25.02 1.73
N ARG A 486 18.86 -26.29 1.30
CA ARG A 486 18.19 -27.37 2.05
C ARG A 486 18.92 -27.75 3.34
N ALA A 487 20.26 -27.75 3.33
CA ALA A 487 21.09 -27.98 4.53
C ALA A 487 20.99 -26.85 5.58
N GLY A 488 20.35 -25.72 5.23
CA GLY A 488 20.07 -24.61 6.14
C GLY A 488 20.89 -23.34 5.88
N GLU A 489 21.73 -23.32 4.84
CA GLU A 489 22.55 -22.13 4.51
C GLU A 489 21.67 -20.92 4.18
N ARG A 490 22.03 -19.75 4.72
CA ARG A 490 21.31 -18.47 4.54
C ARG A 490 22.31 -17.32 4.39
N PRO A 491 22.00 -16.29 3.59
CA PRO A 491 22.96 -15.23 3.31
C PRO A 491 23.18 -14.34 4.55
N LEU A 492 24.42 -13.95 4.79
CA LEU A 492 24.82 -13.21 5.98
C LEU A 492 24.55 -11.71 5.82
N PHE A 493 23.81 -11.13 6.77
CA PHE A 493 23.67 -9.69 6.87
C PHE A 493 24.98 -9.03 7.35
N PRO A 494 25.36 -7.87 6.78
CA PRO A 494 26.50 -7.11 7.27
C PRO A 494 26.18 -6.49 8.65
N PHE A 495 27.20 -6.26 9.49
CA PHE A 495 27.03 -5.89 10.90
C PHE A 495 26.17 -4.64 11.15
N GLN A 496 26.24 -3.66 10.24
CA GLN A 496 25.45 -2.42 10.31
C GLN A 496 23.95 -2.58 10.02
N ALA A 497 23.50 -3.75 9.54
CA ALA A 497 22.10 -3.99 9.19
C ALA A 497 21.19 -3.96 10.44
N PRO A 498 20.09 -3.16 10.47
CA PRO A 498 19.29 -2.98 11.69
C PRO A 498 18.69 -4.30 12.22
N LYS A 499 18.94 -4.61 13.50
CA LYS A 499 18.60 -5.89 14.13
C LYS A 499 17.11 -6.25 14.02
N TYR A 500 16.21 -5.27 14.10
CA TYR A 500 14.76 -5.47 14.01
C TYR A 500 14.29 -5.85 12.59
N LEU A 501 14.97 -5.36 11.53
CA LEU A 501 14.67 -5.72 10.14
C LEU A 501 15.32 -7.05 9.73
N THR A 502 16.53 -7.32 10.21
CA THR A 502 17.19 -8.62 9.99
C THR A 502 16.51 -9.74 10.77
N GLY A 503 15.95 -9.46 11.96
CA GLY A 503 15.10 -10.39 12.72
C GLY A 503 13.83 -10.79 11.96
N LEU A 504 13.06 -9.80 11.46
CA LEU A 504 11.90 -10.05 10.60
C LEU A 504 12.28 -10.88 9.36
N THR A 505 13.34 -10.50 8.65
CA THR A 505 13.77 -11.20 7.44
C THR A 505 14.20 -12.65 7.73
N ARG A 506 14.91 -12.87 8.84
CA ARG A 506 15.29 -14.22 9.30
C ARG A 506 14.08 -15.09 9.66
N ARG A 507 13.02 -14.49 10.20
CA ARG A 507 11.76 -15.18 10.48
C ARG A 507 11.00 -15.52 9.19
N CYS A 508 11.10 -14.69 8.14
CA CYS A 508 10.51 -14.98 6.83
C CYS A 508 11.17 -16.18 6.12
N TRP A 509 12.50 -16.32 6.17
CA TRP A 509 13.22 -17.42 5.47
C TRP A 509 13.53 -18.65 6.33
N HIS A 510 12.83 -18.81 7.45
CA HIS A 510 13.04 -19.88 8.42
C HIS A 510 12.95 -21.28 7.76
N GLY A 511 13.71 -22.26 8.26
CA GLY A 511 13.70 -23.64 7.76
C GLY A 511 12.28 -24.24 7.76
N ASP A 512 11.77 -24.57 8.94
CA ASP A 512 10.35 -24.93 9.15
C ASP A 512 9.42 -23.82 8.59
N PRO A 513 8.55 -24.14 7.60
CA PRO A 513 7.56 -23.21 7.05
C PRO A 513 6.53 -22.70 8.06
N ALA A 514 6.21 -23.45 9.11
CA ALA A 514 5.21 -23.06 10.11
C ALA A 514 5.67 -21.88 10.98
N GLN A 515 6.99 -21.69 11.16
CA GLN A 515 7.54 -20.52 11.85
C GLN A 515 7.40 -19.21 11.04
N ARG A 516 7.20 -19.30 9.71
CA ARG A 516 7.22 -18.14 8.80
C ARG A 516 5.93 -17.31 8.96
N PRO A 517 6.00 -15.99 9.20
CA PRO A 517 4.83 -15.16 9.49
C PRO A 517 3.93 -15.04 8.25
N ALA A 518 2.61 -14.96 8.46
CA ALA A 518 1.69 -14.61 7.37
C ALA A 518 1.91 -13.16 6.90
N PHE A 519 1.63 -12.87 5.63
CA PHE A 519 1.84 -11.52 5.07
C PHE A 519 1.08 -10.41 5.80
N SER A 520 -0.06 -10.69 6.43
CA SER A 520 -0.76 -9.71 7.26
C SER A 520 -0.02 -9.35 8.55
N THR A 521 0.72 -10.29 9.15
CA THR A 521 1.70 -9.98 10.20
C THR A 521 2.83 -9.12 9.65
N ILE A 522 3.41 -9.50 8.51
CA ILE A 522 4.51 -8.75 7.88
C ILE A 522 4.09 -7.30 7.61
N CYS A 523 2.89 -7.06 7.08
CA CYS A 523 2.36 -5.73 6.80
C CYS A 523 2.20 -4.88 8.06
N ARG A 524 1.65 -5.45 9.15
CA ARG A 524 1.45 -4.74 10.43
C ARG A 524 2.79 -4.38 11.09
N VAL A 525 3.73 -5.32 11.12
CA VAL A 525 5.09 -5.11 11.64
C VAL A 525 5.82 -4.03 10.81
N LEU A 526 5.86 -4.15 9.47
CA LEU A 526 6.55 -3.18 8.62
C LEU A 526 5.92 -1.77 8.69
N ARG A 527 4.60 -1.66 8.82
CA ARG A 527 3.92 -0.37 9.04
C ARG A 527 4.35 0.27 10.36
N TYR A 528 4.50 -0.52 11.43
CA TYR A 528 4.97 -0.02 12.72
C TYR A 528 6.47 0.29 12.74
N VAL A 529 7.30 -0.48 12.02
CA VAL A 529 8.71 -0.12 11.73
C VAL A 529 8.78 1.20 10.97
N LYS A 530 7.95 1.41 9.94
CA LYS A 530 7.93 2.66 9.19
C LYS A 530 7.57 3.85 10.09
N ARG A 531 6.61 3.68 11.01
CA ARG A 531 6.32 4.66 12.08
C ARG A 531 7.55 4.95 12.95
N PHE A 532 8.32 3.94 13.36
CA PHE A 532 9.56 4.14 14.12
C PHE A 532 10.61 4.94 13.32
N LEU A 533 10.79 4.65 12.03
CA LEU A 533 11.71 5.40 11.15
C LEU A 533 11.29 6.86 10.96
N VAL A 534 10.00 7.10 10.68
CA VAL A 534 9.44 8.45 10.49
C VAL A 534 9.56 9.31 11.75
N MET A 535 9.48 8.70 12.93
CA MET A 535 9.68 9.36 14.23
C MET A 535 11.16 9.66 14.56
N ASN A 536 12.13 8.99 13.92
CA ASN A 536 13.57 9.08 14.24
C ASN A 536 14.43 9.32 12.96
N PRO A 537 14.22 10.42 12.22
CA PRO A 537 14.83 10.61 10.90
C PRO A 537 16.36 10.85 10.97
N GLU A 538 16.83 11.67 11.91
CA GLU A 538 18.23 12.13 11.99
C GLU A 538 19.21 11.00 12.37
N GLN A 539 18.70 9.87 12.85
CA GLN A 539 19.49 8.71 13.27
C GLN A 539 19.62 7.64 12.16
N HIS A 540 19.04 7.91 10.98
CA HIS A 540 19.07 7.02 9.81
C HIS A 540 19.60 7.70 8.53
N GLY A 541 19.67 9.03 8.49
CA GLY A 541 20.29 9.80 7.41
C GLY A 541 21.81 9.81 7.52
N GLY A 542 22.47 8.83 6.90
CA GLY A 542 23.93 8.64 6.98
C GLY A 542 24.75 9.67 6.20
N GLN A 543 24.74 10.94 6.62
CA GLN A 543 25.71 11.94 6.17
C GLN A 543 26.77 12.13 7.26
N ALA A 544 27.83 11.32 7.17
CA ALA A 544 28.99 11.43 8.07
C ALA A 544 29.85 12.62 7.63
N ASP A 545 29.70 13.75 8.33
CA ASP A 545 30.57 14.92 8.14
C ASP A 545 32.02 14.56 8.54
N ALA A 546 32.86 14.36 7.53
CA ALA A 546 34.24 13.88 7.65
C ALA A 546 35.22 14.89 8.32
N SER A 547 34.68 15.95 8.91
CA SER A 547 35.39 16.99 9.68
C SER A 547 35.54 16.65 11.17
N THR A 548 34.82 15.66 11.69
CA THR A 548 34.84 15.31 13.13
C THR A 548 35.55 13.98 13.38
N SER A 549 36.74 14.03 13.95
CA SER A 549 37.53 12.85 14.32
C SER A 549 36.99 12.17 15.57
N THR A 550 36.00 11.28 15.41
CA THR A 550 35.44 10.49 16.52
C THR A 550 35.37 9.00 16.14
N PRO A 551 36.07 8.08 16.86
CA PRO A 551 36.33 6.72 16.39
C PRO A 551 35.19 5.71 16.67
N ALA A 552 33.94 6.11 16.39
CA ALA A 552 32.80 5.19 16.29
C ALA A 552 31.65 5.85 15.49
N PRO A 553 31.04 5.17 14.50
CA PRO A 553 29.71 5.57 14.05
C PRO A 553 28.70 5.39 15.21
N PRO A 554 27.72 6.29 15.38
CA PRO A 554 26.70 6.11 16.40
C PRO A 554 25.92 4.80 16.16
N PRO A 555 25.55 4.06 17.22
CA PRO A 555 24.84 2.79 17.06
C PRO A 555 23.51 3.00 16.33
N THR A 556 23.20 2.14 15.37
CA THR A 556 21.94 2.22 14.62
C THR A 556 20.75 2.11 15.59
N PRO A 557 19.79 3.05 15.55
CA PRO A 557 18.79 3.16 16.60
C PRO A 557 17.85 1.96 16.58
N THR A 558 17.74 1.27 17.70
CA THR A 558 16.86 0.11 17.87
C THR A 558 15.55 0.50 18.54
N PRO A 559 14.39 -0.05 18.11
CA PRO A 559 13.16 0.08 18.89
C PRO A 559 13.33 -0.61 20.25
N ALA A 560 12.66 -0.10 21.28
CA ALA A 560 12.77 -0.61 22.65
C ALA A 560 12.17 -2.02 22.85
N VAL A 561 11.51 -2.57 21.82
CA VAL A 561 10.84 -3.88 21.82
C VAL A 561 10.95 -4.48 20.42
N ASP A 562 11.11 -5.80 20.30
CA ASP A 562 10.88 -6.49 19.03
C ASP A 562 9.38 -6.44 18.67
N TYR A 563 9.06 -6.04 17.45
CA TYR A 563 7.69 -5.92 16.97
C TYR A 563 7.06 -7.28 16.60
N LEU A 564 7.86 -8.34 16.41
CA LEU A 564 7.36 -9.72 16.35
C LEU A 564 6.82 -10.20 17.72
N ASP A 565 7.46 -9.79 18.82
CA ASP A 565 6.98 -10.08 20.17
C ASP A 565 5.65 -9.37 20.46
N ILE A 566 5.51 -8.12 20.03
CA ILE A 566 4.25 -7.37 20.14
C ILE A 566 3.14 -8.07 19.35
N GLU A 567 3.41 -8.50 18.12
CA GLU A 567 2.47 -9.24 17.30
C GLU A 567 2.07 -10.58 17.93
N ALA A 568 3.01 -11.36 18.46
CA ALA A 568 2.72 -12.62 19.16
C ALA A 568 1.86 -12.39 20.43
N LEU A 569 2.10 -11.30 21.16
CA LEU A 569 1.26 -10.90 22.29
C LEU A 569 -0.15 -10.47 21.86
N LEU A 570 -0.30 -9.79 20.71
CA LEU A 570 -1.61 -9.41 20.17
C LEU A 570 -2.40 -10.63 19.70
N GLN A 571 -1.76 -11.58 19.00
CA GLN A 571 -2.36 -12.87 18.63
C GLN A 571 -2.82 -13.65 19.87
N LYS A 572 -2.03 -13.67 20.95
CA LYS A 572 -2.40 -14.32 22.22
C LYS A 572 -3.50 -13.59 23.01
N LYS A 573 -3.50 -12.26 23.04
CA LYS A 573 -4.47 -11.45 23.79
C LYS A 573 -5.83 -11.32 23.08
N LEU A 574 -5.88 -11.34 21.75
CA LEU A 574 -7.06 -10.93 20.97
C LEU A 574 -7.48 -11.99 19.94
N PRO A 575 -8.48 -12.86 20.21
CA PRO A 575 -8.94 -13.87 19.26
C PRO A 575 -9.49 -13.31 17.92
N ALA A 576 -9.91 -12.03 17.89
CA ALA A 576 -10.29 -11.34 16.65
C ALA A 576 -9.07 -10.99 15.76
N TRP A 577 -7.89 -10.82 16.37
CA TRP A 577 -6.62 -10.56 15.69
C TRP A 577 -6.11 -11.79 14.94
N GLN A 578 -6.33 -12.98 15.51
CA GLN A 578 -5.99 -14.26 14.88
C GLN A 578 -6.97 -14.66 13.77
N ARG A 579 -8.28 -14.39 13.91
CA ARG A 579 -9.25 -14.70 12.85
C ARG A 579 -8.95 -14.02 11.51
N ARG A 580 -8.36 -12.81 11.51
CA ARG A 580 -7.85 -12.12 10.30
C ARG A 580 -6.74 -12.87 9.54
N GLN A 581 -6.20 -13.96 10.09
CA GLN A 581 -5.17 -14.78 9.42
C GLN A 581 -5.74 -16.06 8.80
N GLY A 582 -6.90 -16.55 9.25
CA GLY A 582 -7.48 -17.83 8.80
C GLY A 582 -8.82 -17.71 8.07
N ASP A 583 -9.61 -16.69 8.40
CA ASP A 583 -10.95 -16.49 7.84
C ASP A 583 -10.90 -15.85 6.43
N ALA A 584 -11.95 -16.00 5.63
CA ALA A 584 -11.98 -15.51 4.24
C ALA A 584 -12.20 -13.98 4.12
N ALA A 585 -12.29 -13.27 5.25
CA ALA A 585 -12.44 -11.83 5.30
C ALA A 585 -11.10 -11.13 5.03
N ALA A 586 -10.97 -10.53 3.84
CA ALA A 586 -9.78 -9.77 3.46
C ALA A 586 -9.47 -8.62 4.45
N PRO A 587 -8.18 -8.32 4.71
CA PRO A 587 -7.78 -7.24 5.60
C PRO A 587 -8.26 -5.89 5.06
N ARG A 588 -8.76 -5.03 5.94
CA ARG A 588 -9.43 -3.78 5.56
C ARG A 588 -8.65 -2.57 6.01
N VAL A 589 -8.53 -1.58 5.12
CA VAL A 589 -7.85 -0.31 5.42
C VAL A 589 -8.48 0.42 6.62
N ALA A 590 -9.79 0.30 6.83
CA ALA A 590 -10.51 0.89 7.96
C ALA A 590 -10.11 0.33 9.35
N ASP A 591 -9.38 -0.78 9.41
CA ASP A 591 -8.88 -1.37 10.66
C ASP A 591 -7.43 -0.96 11.00
N VAL A 592 -6.70 -0.32 10.08
CA VAL A 592 -5.33 0.18 10.29
C VAL A 592 -5.18 1.13 11.49
N PRO A 593 -6.12 2.09 11.75
CA PRO A 593 -6.09 2.91 12.95
C PRO A 593 -5.99 2.13 14.26
N PHE A 594 -6.78 1.05 14.39
CA PHE A 594 -6.78 0.19 15.57
C PHE A 594 -5.50 -0.64 15.67
N GLU A 595 -4.95 -1.09 14.54
CA GLU A 595 -3.68 -1.83 14.51
C GLU A 595 -2.52 -0.95 15.01
N MET A 596 -2.43 0.30 14.55
CA MET A 596 -1.43 1.26 15.04
C MET A 596 -1.58 1.54 16.54
N TYR A 597 -2.82 1.70 17.02
CA TYR A 597 -3.12 1.89 18.45
C TYR A 597 -2.72 0.66 19.29
N ALA A 598 -3.09 -0.55 18.87
CA ALA A 598 -2.86 -1.78 19.63
C ALA A 598 -1.36 -2.09 19.80
N TYR A 599 -0.53 -1.87 18.78
CA TYR A 599 0.93 -1.93 18.91
C TYR A 599 1.44 -0.91 19.93
N ARG A 600 0.95 0.34 19.88
CA ARG A 600 1.40 1.43 20.75
C ARG A 600 1.06 1.20 22.23
N VAL A 601 -0.11 0.62 22.53
CA VAL A 601 -0.46 0.21 23.91
C VAL A 601 0.56 -0.81 24.45
N LEU A 602 0.88 -1.86 23.69
CA LEU A 602 1.83 -2.89 24.15
C LEU A 602 3.29 -2.41 24.18
N GLU A 603 3.70 -1.52 23.28
CA GLU A 603 5.00 -0.85 23.33
C GLU A 603 5.13 -0.02 24.61
N ARG A 604 4.08 0.74 25.00
CA ARG A 604 4.04 1.46 26.28
C ARG A 604 3.98 0.55 27.51
N GLU A 605 3.35 -0.63 27.44
CA GLU A 605 3.41 -1.64 28.52
C GLU A 605 4.86 -2.11 28.75
N ARG A 606 5.54 -2.56 27.70
CA ARG A 606 6.91 -3.12 27.80
C ARG A 606 7.97 -2.07 28.08
N GLY A 607 7.86 -0.86 27.52
CA GLY A 607 8.79 0.23 27.80
C GLY A 607 8.84 0.61 29.29
N LYS A 608 7.68 0.62 29.98
CA LYS A 608 7.61 0.83 31.43
C LYS A 608 8.29 -0.29 32.22
N ALA A 609 8.10 -1.55 31.81
CA ALA A 609 8.75 -2.69 32.46
C ALA A 609 10.28 -2.69 32.28
N ALA A 610 10.79 -2.34 31.10
CA ALA A 610 12.22 -2.23 30.84
C ALA A 610 12.91 -1.18 31.72
N VAL A 611 12.30 0.00 31.88
CA VAL A 611 12.81 1.06 32.78
C VAL A 611 12.84 0.60 34.25
N LEU A 612 11.83 -0.15 34.69
CA LEU A 612 11.78 -0.68 36.06
C LEU A 612 12.85 -1.76 36.33
N HIS A 613 13.23 -2.55 35.32
CA HIS A 613 14.34 -3.52 35.47
C HIS A 613 15.71 -2.83 35.52
N ILE A 614 15.92 -1.78 34.72
CA ILE A 614 17.16 -0.97 34.80
C ILE A 614 17.30 -0.32 36.19
N GLY A 615 16.19 0.16 36.76
CA GLY A 615 16.12 0.69 38.13
C GLY A 615 16.30 -0.35 39.26
N ARG A 616 16.56 -1.62 38.94
CA ARG A 616 16.88 -2.69 39.90
C ARG A 616 18.15 -3.49 39.56
N GLY A 617 18.94 -3.01 38.60
CA GLY A 617 20.16 -3.67 38.12
C GLY A 617 21.44 -3.22 38.81
N SER A 618 21.46 -3.09 40.14
CA SER A 618 22.67 -2.73 40.91
C SER A 618 22.66 -3.29 42.34
N ASP A 619 22.14 -4.50 42.53
CA ASP A 619 22.56 -5.42 43.60
C ASP A 619 21.96 -6.82 43.37
N SER A 620 22.71 -7.68 42.67
CA SER A 620 22.65 -9.14 42.78
C SER A 620 23.88 -9.72 42.08
N GLY A 621 24.58 -10.63 42.74
CA GLY A 621 25.81 -11.21 42.24
C GLY A 621 25.63 -12.13 41.03
N SER A 622 26.75 -12.36 40.34
CA SER A 622 27.01 -13.54 39.51
C SER A 622 26.54 -14.82 40.21
N GLU A 623 25.77 -15.66 39.51
CA GLU A 623 26.32 -16.84 38.81
C GLU A 623 25.53 -17.11 37.53
N ALA A 624 26.23 -17.52 36.46
CA ALA A 624 25.63 -17.89 35.19
C ALA A 624 26.20 -19.23 34.73
N ASN A 625 25.35 -20.25 34.61
CA ASN A 625 25.77 -21.61 34.30
C ASN A 625 26.52 -21.71 32.98
N SER A 626 27.73 -22.27 33.03
CA SER A 626 28.34 -22.91 31.87
C SER A 626 27.59 -24.20 31.55
N LEU A 627 27.37 -24.49 30.27
CA LEU A 627 26.77 -25.74 29.80
C LEU A 627 27.56 -26.30 28.61
N CYS A 628 28.15 -27.47 28.83
CA CYS A 628 28.69 -28.38 27.83
C CYS A 628 28.42 -29.83 28.32
N GLY A 629 28.65 -30.84 27.47
CA GLY A 629 28.46 -32.25 27.81
C GLY A 629 29.41 -32.79 28.91
N ASP A 630 29.30 -34.05 29.33
CA ASP A 630 28.65 -35.16 28.60
C ASP A 630 28.22 -36.33 29.52
N GLU A 631 27.47 -37.30 28.96
CA GLU A 631 27.22 -38.72 29.35
C GLU A 631 27.41 -39.23 30.82
N GLY A 632 26.46 -40.03 31.36
CA GLY A 632 26.77 -40.89 32.54
C GLY A 632 25.66 -41.51 33.42
N VAL A 633 24.96 -42.55 32.93
CA VAL A 633 24.53 -43.80 33.65
C VAL A 633 23.87 -43.76 35.08
N HIS A 634 22.65 -44.33 35.17
CA HIS A 634 21.94 -44.92 36.34
C HIS A 634 22.01 -44.29 37.76
N SER A 635 20.85 -43.88 38.30
CA SER A 635 20.14 -44.61 39.40
C SER A 635 18.84 -43.92 39.87
N SER A 636 18.01 -44.65 40.61
CA SER A 636 16.75 -44.20 41.24
C SER A 636 16.99 -43.53 42.61
N ALA A 637 16.22 -42.49 42.98
CA ALA A 637 15.23 -42.55 44.08
C ALA A 637 14.68 -41.18 44.57
N THR A 638 13.39 -41.20 44.95
CA THR A 638 12.69 -40.33 45.94
C THR A 638 12.51 -38.81 45.72
N VAL A 639 11.29 -38.36 46.07
CA VAL A 639 10.91 -36.97 46.40
C VAL A 639 11.30 -36.65 47.86
N PRO A 640 11.32 -35.37 48.28
CA PRO A 640 10.23 -34.96 49.19
C PRO A 640 9.67 -33.54 48.96
N ASP A 641 8.43 -33.33 49.41
CA ASP A 641 7.80 -32.00 49.56
C ASP A 641 8.47 -31.15 50.64
N VAL A 642 8.42 -29.82 50.47
CA VAL A 642 8.43 -28.86 51.59
C VAL A 642 7.40 -27.77 51.33
N VAL A 643 6.42 -27.65 52.23
CA VAL A 643 5.40 -26.59 52.24
C VAL A 643 5.67 -25.64 53.39
N VAL A 644 5.80 -24.33 53.12
CA VAL A 644 5.67 -23.28 54.14
C VAL A 644 4.88 -22.08 53.59
N GLU A 645 3.63 -22.00 54.07
CA GLU A 645 2.81 -20.85 54.48
C GLU A 645 2.91 -19.45 53.80
N THR A 646 1.75 -18.79 53.79
CA THR A 646 1.59 -17.35 53.50
C THR A 646 0.71 -16.69 54.57
N VAL A 647 1.08 -15.50 55.04
CA VAL A 647 0.26 -14.69 55.97
C VAL A 647 0.29 -13.21 55.53
N PRO A 648 -0.86 -12.53 55.38
CA PRO A 648 -0.92 -11.15 54.87
C PRO A 648 -0.85 -10.09 55.97
N THR A 649 -0.39 -8.88 55.62
CA THR A 649 -0.49 -7.67 56.45
C THR A 649 -1.68 -6.79 56.05
N SER A 650 -2.18 -5.99 56.99
CA SER A 650 -3.55 -5.47 56.98
C SER A 650 -3.69 -3.99 56.65
N SER A 651 -4.89 -3.60 56.18
CA SER A 651 -5.29 -2.21 55.94
C SER A 651 -6.20 -1.69 57.06
N PRO A 652 -6.01 -0.44 57.55
CA PRO A 652 -6.90 0.18 58.54
C PRO A 652 -8.20 0.70 57.90
N ARG A 653 -9.28 0.74 58.70
CA ARG A 653 -10.68 0.87 58.23
C ARG A 653 -11.38 2.14 58.76
N ALA A 654 -12.16 2.82 57.91
CA ALA A 654 -13.00 3.97 58.27
C ALA A 654 -14.52 3.71 58.02
N LYS A 655 -15.37 4.67 58.41
CA LYS A 655 -16.85 4.59 58.62
C LYS A 655 -17.51 5.86 58.00
N THR A 656 -18.79 6.01 57.63
CA THR A 656 -20.05 5.22 57.46
C THR A 656 -21.08 6.15 56.75
N TRP A 657 -22.27 5.80 56.22
CA TRP A 657 -23.15 4.61 56.13
C TRP A 657 -23.91 4.65 54.77
N ALA A 658 -24.53 3.54 54.35
CA ALA A 658 -25.77 3.54 53.53
C ALA A 658 -26.58 2.25 53.76
N ARG A 659 -27.89 2.25 53.47
CA ARG A 659 -28.83 1.12 53.70
C ARG A 659 -29.32 0.50 52.38
N SER A 660 -29.67 -0.79 52.44
CA SER A 660 -30.51 -1.48 51.46
C SER A 660 -31.56 -2.34 52.17
N PRO A 661 -32.77 -2.48 51.59
CA PRO A 661 -33.57 -3.69 51.67
C PRO A 661 -33.92 -4.22 50.25
N SER A 662 -34.11 -5.50 49.89
CA SER A 662 -33.88 -6.83 50.46
C SER A 662 -35.09 -7.76 50.15
N SER A 663 -35.05 -8.46 49.02
CA SER A 663 -35.80 -9.71 48.77
C SER A 663 -35.12 -10.41 47.57
N LYS A 664 -34.61 -11.65 47.62
CA LYS A 664 -35.05 -12.97 48.14
C LYS A 664 -35.98 -13.74 47.20
N SER A 665 -35.79 -15.07 47.22
CA SER A 665 -36.47 -16.15 46.48
C SER A 665 -36.17 -16.25 44.98
N SER A 666 -36.32 -17.43 44.33
CA SER A 666 -35.63 -18.73 44.55
C SER A 666 -36.24 -19.81 43.63
N GLY A 667 -35.44 -20.77 43.17
CA GLY A 667 -35.86 -21.93 42.36
C GLY A 667 -35.73 -21.64 40.86
N SER A 668 -35.04 -22.42 40.01
CA SER A 668 -34.79 -23.88 39.91
C SER A 668 -36.00 -24.68 39.40
N GLY A 669 -35.93 -25.22 38.17
CA GLY A 669 -37.05 -26.00 37.62
C GLY A 669 -36.95 -26.40 36.15
N GLY A 670 -35.97 -27.21 35.79
CA GLY A 670 -36.04 -28.32 34.83
C GLY A 670 -36.86 -28.27 33.51
N SER A 671 -36.15 -28.64 32.43
CA SER A 671 -36.60 -29.54 31.35
C SER A 671 -37.26 -28.97 30.07
N ARG A 672 -36.54 -29.21 28.96
CA ARG A 672 -36.99 -29.71 27.64
C ARG A 672 -38.48 -29.54 27.26
N LEU A 673 -38.71 -28.96 26.08
CA LEU A 673 -39.27 -29.71 24.93
C LEU A 673 -39.09 -28.93 23.61
N ALA A 674 -38.86 -29.69 22.54
CA ALA A 674 -39.10 -29.31 21.14
C ALA A 674 -40.34 -30.14 20.67
N PRO A 675 -41.01 -29.87 19.52
CA PRO A 675 -40.46 -29.23 18.31
C PRO A 675 -41.44 -28.35 17.48
N SER A 676 -41.01 -28.04 16.25
CA SER A 676 -41.82 -27.99 15.01
C SER A 676 -42.48 -26.68 14.51
N VAL A 677 -42.01 -26.29 13.31
CA VAL A 677 -42.80 -26.08 12.06
C VAL A 677 -43.56 -24.75 11.82
N SER A 678 -43.51 -24.38 10.53
CA SER A 678 -44.34 -23.43 9.75
C SER A 678 -43.94 -21.95 9.69
N SER A 679 -43.82 -21.46 8.45
CA SER A 679 -43.86 -20.05 8.06
C SER A 679 -45.27 -19.66 7.63
N PRO A 680 -45.56 -18.36 7.46
CA PRO A 680 -46.47 -17.91 6.41
C PRO A 680 -45.75 -17.17 5.28
N ARG A 681 -46.39 -17.12 4.11
CA ARG A 681 -45.95 -16.39 2.90
C ARG A 681 -46.61 -15.02 2.78
N LYS A 682 -46.08 -14.22 1.84
CA LYS A 682 -46.72 -13.03 1.22
C LYS A 682 -48.19 -13.26 0.81
N PRO A 683 -49.02 -12.20 0.80
CA PRO A 683 -50.13 -12.04 -0.16
C PRO A 683 -49.68 -11.28 -1.44
N ALA A 684 -50.47 -11.37 -2.52
CA ALA A 684 -50.29 -10.57 -3.75
C ALA A 684 -51.58 -10.46 -4.60
N GLY A 685 -51.77 -9.32 -5.28
CA GLY A 685 -52.84 -8.98 -6.25
C GLY A 685 -52.75 -7.48 -6.55
N ARG A 686 -52.74 -6.95 -7.80
CA ARG A 686 -53.74 -6.99 -8.91
C ARG A 686 -55.09 -6.40 -8.45
N VAL A 687 -55.73 -5.47 -9.18
CA VAL A 687 -56.13 -5.50 -10.61
C VAL A 687 -56.13 -4.09 -11.31
N ALA A 688 -56.10 -4.12 -12.65
CA ALA A 688 -56.42 -3.12 -13.72
C ALA A 688 -57.53 -2.05 -13.47
N ALA A 689 -57.75 -0.99 -14.30
CA ALA A 689 -56.99 -0.28 -15.36
C ALA A 689 -57.78 0.96 -15.92
N ALA A 690 -57.21 1.65 -16.94
CA ALA A 690 -57.86 2.37 -18.06
C ALA A 690 -58.01 3.93 -18.09
N LYS A 691 -57.43 4.51 -19.17
CA LYS A 691 -57.89 5.60 -20.07
C LYS A 691 -58.25 7.03 -19.55
N ALA A 692 -57.35 7.96 -19.93
CA ALA A 692 -57.57 9.11 -20.84
C ALA A 692 -58.41 10.35 -20.43
N GLY A 693 -58.01 11.51 -20.99
CA GLY A 693 -58.83 12.73 -21.12
C GLY A 693 -58.30 13.96 -20.36
N SER A 694 -58.17 15.10 -21.05
CA SER A 694 -57.92 16.42 -20.44
C SER A 694 -59.16 17.31 -20.52
N PRO A 695 -59.18 18.45 -19.80
CA PRO A 695 -59.40 19.71 -20.53
C PRO A 695 -58.56 20.90 -19.99
N GLN A 696 -58.44 21.96 -20.81
CA GLN A 696 -57.84 23.25 -20.43
C GLN A 696 -58.88 24.27 -19.94
N LYS A 697 -58.47 25.21 -19.07
CA LYS A 697 -58.90 26.64 -18.98
C LYS A 697 -58.15 27.35 -17.82
N SER A 698 -57.93 28.67 -17.76
CA SER A 698 -57.57 29.68 -18.79
C SER A 698 -57.35 31.09 -18.18
N ARG A 699 -56.15 31.70 -18.36
CA ARG A 699 -55.85 33.17 -18.23
C ARG A 699 -56.12 33.82 -16.84
N SER A 700 -55.68 35.03 -16.48
CA SER A 700 -54.80 36.11 -17.03
C SER A 700 -54.04 36.75 -15.82
N ILE A 701 -53.11 37.73 -15.86
CA ILE A 701 -52.75 38.93 -16.70
C ILE A 701 -51.18 39.04 -16.66
N GLY A 702 -50.39 39.41 -17.69
CA GLY A 702 -50.22 40.72 -18.38
C GLY A 702 -49.26 41.65 -17.61
N VAL A 703 -48.41 42.55 -18.14
CA VAL A 703 -48.10 43.15 -19.48
C VAL A 703 -46.87 44.10 -19.25
N VAL A 704 -45.99 44.64 -20.14
CA VAL A 704 -45.38 44.40 -21.50
C VAL A 704 -44.28 45.53 -21.66
N ARG A 705 -43.25 45.66 -22.56
CA ARG A 705 -42.65 45.01 -23.76
C ARG A 705 -41.09 44.92 -23.56
N GLN A 706 -40.09 44.72 -24.45
CA GLN A 706 -39.74 44.91 -25.89
C GLN A 706 -39.45 46.38 -26.34
N ALA A 707 -38.63 46.74 -27.37
CA ALA A 707 -38.03 45.95 -28.48
C ALA A 707 -36.82 46.62 -29.23
N ALA A 708 -36.08 45.79 -30.01
CA ALA A 708 -35.52 46.02 -31.38
C ALA A 708 -34.25 46.90 -31.68
N PRO A 709 -33.54 46.66 -32.83
CA PRO A 709 -32.24 47.29 -33.25
C PRO A 709 -32.34 48.21 -34.51
N PRO A 710 -31.23 48.73 -35.12
CA PRO A 710 -30.68 48.08 -36.34
C PRO A 710 -29.16 48.25 -36.71
N GLN A 711 -28.72 47.34 -37.60
CA GLN A 711 -27.67 47.31 -38.68
C GLN A 711 -26.47 48.31 -38.84
N GLN A 712 -25.30 47.70 -39.09
CA GLN A 712 -24.21 47.96 -40.09
C GLN A 712 -23.64 49.38 -40.41
N VAL A 713 -22.30 49.48 -40.49
CA VAL A 713 -21.48 49.76 -41.71
C VAL A 713 -20.04 50.23 -41.31
N GLY A 714 -19.03 49.84 -42.11
CA GLY A 714 -17.79 50.63 -42.28
C GLY A 714 -16.57 50.26 -41.42
N ALA A 715 -15.39 50.26 -42.04
CA ALA A 715 -14.09 50.07 -41.38
C ALA A 715 -13.10 51.15 -41.82
N LEU A 716 -12.22 51.61 -40.91
CA LEU A 716 -10.95 52.26 -41.27
C LEU A 716 -9.96 52.36 -40.09
N ARG A 717 -8.70 52.66 -40.43
CA ARG A 717 -7.50 52.62 -39.55
C ARG A 717 -7.34 53.90 -38.71
N ARG A 718 -6.63 53.81 -37.58
CA ARG A 718 -5.36 54.57 -37.32
C ARG A 718 -4.68 54.20 -35.99
N THR A 719 -3.35 54.25 -36.00
CA THR A 719 -2.43 54.35 -34.83
C THR A 719 -1.98 55.81 -34.68
N PRO A 720 -1.54 56.30 -33.49
CA PRO A 720 -0.19 56.07 -32.90
C PRO A 720 -0.24 55.73 -31.38
N ARG A 721 0.78 55.33 -30.61
CA ARG A 721 2.28 55.35 -30.65
C ARG A 721 2.97 56.60 -30.05
N ILE A 722 3.64 56.44 -28.89
CA ILE A 722 4.82 57.17 -28.32
C ILE A 722 5.05 56.56 -26.91
N MET A 723 6.18 55.88 -26.60
CA MET A 723 7.49 56.36 -26.08
C MET A 723 7.39 57.06 -24.69
N SER A 724 8.31 56.88 -23.74
CA SER A 724 9.76 56.59 -23.77
C SER A 724 10.21 55.61 -22.65
N ASP A 725 11.51 55.40 -22.35
CA ASP A 725 12.69 54.93 -23.12
C ASP A 725 13.89 54.77 -22.12
N GLY A 726 14.95 54.02 -22.45
CA GLY A 726 16.14 53.79 -21.60
C GLY A 726 16.48 52.31 -21.37
N GLN A 727 17.33 51.64 -22.17
CA GLN A 727 18.81 51.72 -22.29
C GLN A 727 19.57 51.00 -21.14
N LEU A 728 20.58 50.12 -21.35
CA LEU A 728 21.30 49.66 -22.57
C LEU A 728 21.94 48.24 -22.38
N GLN A 729 22.20 47.53 -23.50
CA GLN A 729 23.22 46.46 -23.80
C GLN A 729 23.48 45.30 -22.80
N ALA A 730 23.53 43.99 -23.13
CA ALA A 730 23.51 43.15 -24.36
C ALA A 730 24.83 42.81 -25.11
N ALA A 731 25.18 41.51 -25.13
CA ALA A 731 26.06 40.79 -26.08
C ALA A 731 25.65 39.29 -26.08
N VAL A 732 24.97 38.74 -27.11
CA VAL A 732 25.47 38.19 -28.40
C VAL A 732 26.26 36.86 -28.29
N ILE A 733 25.61 35.76 -28.66
CA ILE A 733 26.21 34.48 -29.13
C ILE A 733 25.34 33.96 -30.32
N PRO A 734 25.90 33.49 -31.45
CA PRO A 734 25.16 33.24 -32.70
C PRO A 734 24.68 31.79 -32.93
N GLN A 735 23.93 31.57 -34.02
CA GLN A 735 23.30 30.28 -34.37
C GLN A 735 24.04 29.44 -35.43
N SER A 736 23.95 28.12 -35.26
CA SER A 736 23.83 27.07 -36.29
C SER A 736 25.05 26.66 -37.15
N ARG A 737 25.21 25.33 -37.33
CA ARG A 737 25.19 24.66 -38.66
C ARG A 737 24.95 23.15 -38.55
N ARG A 738 24.80 22.47 -39.70
CA ARG A 738 24.35 21.06 -39.84
C ARG A 738 25.51 20.04 -39.93
N ARG A 739 25.13 18.77 -39.74
CA ARG A 739 25.87 17.52 -40.04
C ARG A 739 26.66 17.53 -41.36
N VAL A 740 27.74 16.73 -41.40
CA VAL A 740 27.99 15.64 -42.37
C VAL A 740 28.99 14.65 -41.71
N ALA A 741 29.25 13.47 -42.30
CA ALA A 741 29.98 12.34 -41.69
C ALA A 741 31.22 11.89 -42.50
N GLY A 742 32.05 11.03 -41.88
CA GLY A 742 33.31 10.48 -42.41
C GLY A 742 34.56 11.16 -41.81
N GLY A 743 35.70 10.48 -41.62
CA GLY A 743 35.95 9.03 -41.73
C GLY A 743 37.45 8.68 -41.81
N HIS A 744 37.88 7.68 -41.02
CA HIS A 744 39.20 7.02 -41.01
C HIS A 744 40.47 7.78 -40.54
N ALA A 745 41.41 6.94 -40.07
CA ALA A 745 42.88 7.06 -40.05
C ALA A 745 43.61 7.57 -38.77
N SER A 746 44.28 6.61 -38.14
CA SER A 746 45.64 6.63 -37.55
C SER A 746 46.04 7.56 -36.38
N ASP A 747 46.38 6.87 -35.29
CA ASP A 747 47.70 6.81 -34.64
C ASP A 747 48.33 8.02 -33.94
N SER A 748 48.72 7.76 -32.68
CA SER A 748 49.94 8.24 -32.00
C SER A 748 50.11 9.75 -31.71
N GLU A 749 50.84 10.17 -30.67
CA GLU A 749 51.36 9.52 -29.45
C GLU A 749 51.66 10.63 -28.41
N LEU A 750 51.86 10.24 -27.14
CA LEU A 750 52.67 10.92 -26.11
C LEU A 750 52.49 12.46 -25.89
N GLY A 751 52.01 12.83 -24.70
CA GLY A 751 51.91 14.22 -24.21
C GLY A 751 51.32 14.29 -22.81
#